data_AF-A0A7S4JIM6-F1
#
_entry.id   AF-A0A7S4JIM6-F1
#
_cell.length_a   1.000
_cell.length_b   1.000
_cell.length_c   1.000
_cell.angle_alpha   90.00
_cell.angle_beta   90.00
_cell.angle_gamma   90.00
#
_symmetry.space_group_name_H-M   'P 1'
#
loop_
_entity.id
_entity.type
_entity.pdbx_description
1 polymer ?
#
loop_
_entity_poly.entity_id
_entity_poly.type
_entity_poly.pdbx_seq_one_letter_code
_entity_poly.pdbx_strand_id
1 'polypeptide(L)'
;MFIFSIAVHQCALAPCFFSNWICPSITNVITFMRTIFSTDQRESQADKKRNKINSQQVNLWVCPQRKEGTNARHSQQEVMPPRAYVEPVEDGPSGGGMSADGRKQIAFEILSTEENYLKCLEYISVNYKSSLEAICDDEPAGLDRNEVKKMFSNIESIKSLNQNLHTQLKERLDAWDPETCQIGDIFAMMAPVLIIYTEYANQYQQGLNFYNREKKKNERFASVCDEVKSKVGMDLEHLLIMPVQRVPRYNLLLEDLYKNTPDDHCDKANLAKALENMQGIAVKINDCMRQTAKVRELTAIASKTTGLSSLLEAHRRLIRDTVMTVTKKGIGRQAELESNKHHFASSTEKMQVILFNDLVIFVPKAKMHDPLKFGQQVYLHLVWMTNNRSPNQFDIFVPGFQLTLQFDEKKQMGELQAWIKDLTVSIDDHLKKYWKEKLEAEIENTKNQVKDLSIPFTVPGITESNLNCETKDRFGDSKFPDGASYNGWWNNGVMNGFGEYSLHGNDFQGLFEDGLQSGLGKCSYYTGDTYFGNWATGLPNGRGDWVSASNDKFTGEFLHNRKHGKGEMKWANGDRFVGVFKDDEPNGHGELVFASGLTYKGDFEAGLFHGKGVLISPTGKNYSGDWVRGERCGNGVLKYSDGSFYAGRWNVNQFHGSGTLYNSSDGCMYVGEFVRGVREGDGTILNRDKSFYAGQFKNDNRHGKGSYSDPVHESYIGAWRRDYYHGSGKLIKSNGVTFDGTFEMGVLSGSTQVTAGGKNTKVSMHPSHISDPRLSYECPPRPASFNARAEFYM
;
A
#
# COMPACT_ATOMS: atom_id res chain seq x y z
N MET A 1 -24.59 -16.79 -30.48
CA MET A 1 -24.01 -17.79 -31.39
C MET A 1 -24.06 -17.30 -32.84
N PHE A 2 -22.97 -16.73 -33.33
CA PHE A 2 -22.24 -17.27 -34.48
C PHE A 2 -20.80 -17.03 -34.04
N ILE A 3 -20.26 -17.85 -33.15
CA ILE A 3 -20.10 -19.31 -33.29
C ILE A 3 -21.16 -20.11 -32.51
N PHE A 4 -21.58 -21.25 -33.08
CA PHE A 4 -22.48 -22.35 -32.65
C PHE A 4 -24.01 -22.26 -32.88
N SER A 5 -24.41 -22.52 -34.12
CA SER A 5 -25.65 -23.26 -34.38
C SER A 5 -25.40 -24.75 -34.11
N ILE A 6 -26.24 -25.42 -33.31
CA ILE A 6 -26.72 -26.82 -33.44
C ILE A 6 -27.80 -27.06 -32.37
N ALA A 7 -28.87 -27.72 -32.81
CA ALA A 7 -30.17 -27.84 -32.19
C ALA A 7 -30.24 -28.65 -30.87
N VAL A 8 -31.26 -28.33 -30.09
CA VAL A 8 -31.76 -29.08 -28.93
C VAL A 8 -32.59 -30.28 -29.40
N HIS A 9 -32.31 -31.49 -28.89
CA HIS A 9 -33.33 -32.53 -28.66
C HIS A 9 -32.98 -33.43 -27.46
N GLN A 10 -34.02 -33.79 -26.72
CA GLN A 10 -34.08 -34.52 -25.46
C GLN A 10 -33.48 -35.95 -25.51
N CYS A 11 -32.87 -36.41 -24.41
CA CYS A 11 -33.20 -37.68 -23.75
C CYS A 11 -32.40 -37.89 -22.46
N ALA A 12 -32.92 -38.76 -21.60
CA ALA A 12 -32.64 -38.91 -20.19
C ALA A 12 -31.57 -39.98 -19.86
N LEU A 13 -31.29 -40.07 -18.55
CA LEU A 13 -30.73 -41.19 -17.78
C LEU A 13 -29.20 -41.30 -17.63
N ALA A 14 -28.84 -41.50 -16.36
CA ALA A 14 -27.52 -41.69 -15.74
C ALA A 14 -26.93 -43.10 -16.02
N PRO A 15 -25.91 -43.59 -15.27
CA PRO A 15 -24.58 -43.07 -14.94
C PRO A 15 -23.44 -44.08 -15.33
N CYS A 16 -22.19 -43.73 -15.01
CA CYS A 16 -21.07 -44.62 -14.63
C CYS A 16 -19.84 -44.79 -15.58
N PHE A 17 -18.71 -44.95 -14.87
CA PHE A 17 -17.44 -45.63 -15.17
C PHE A 17 -16.31 -44.93 -15.96
N PHE A 18 -15.27 -44.60 -15.19
CA PHE A 18 -13.82 -44.81 -15.41
C PHE A 18 -13.34 -45.08 -16.83
N SER A 19 -12.42 -44.25 -17.34
CA SER A 19 -10.98 -44.56 -17.34
C SER A 19 -10.16 -43.52 -18.12
N ASN A 20 -9.04 -43.12 -17.50
CA ASN A 20 -7.81 -42.54 -18.01
C ASN A 20 -7.66 -42.36 -19.54
N TRP A 21 -7.16 -41.17 -19.92
CA TRP A 21 -5.95 -40.92 -20.75
C TRP A 21 -5.72 -39.39 -20.73
N ILE A 22 -4.92 -38.91 -19.79
CA ILE A 22 -3.56 -38.38 -20.01
C ILE A 22 -3.51 -37.31 -21.11
N CYS A 23 -3.50 -36.07 -20.65
CA CYS A 23 -3.20 -34.85 -21.39
C CYS A 23 -1.67 -34.66 -21.45
N PRO A 24 -1.03 -34.45 -22.62
CA PRO A 24 0.29 -33.85 -22.66
C PRO A 24 0.16 -32.36 -22.94
N SER A 25 0.50 -31.57 -21.93
CA SER A 25 0.84 -30.16 -22.08
C SER A 25 2.27 -30.01 -22.63
N ILE A 26 2.61 -28.78 -23.03
CA ILE A 26 3.96 -28.20 -23.22
C ILE A 26 4.34 -27.98 -24.70
N THR A 27 4.09 -26.75 -25.18
CA THR A 27 4.90 -26.16 -26.28
C THR A 27 5.03 -24.63 -26.24
N ASN A 28 4.66 -23.92 -25.16
CA ASN A 28 4.71 -22.44 -25.14
C ASN A 28 5.53 -21.78 -24.01
N VAL A 29 6.49 -22.50 -23.40
CA VAL A 29 7.40 -21.91 -22.39
C VAL A 29 8.85 -21.77 -22.88
N ILE A 30 9.19 -22.28 -24.07
CA ILE A 30 10.57 -22.20 -24.58
C ILE A 30 10.85 -20.94 -25.42
N THR A 31 9.84 -20.14 -25.76
CA THR A 31 10.05 -18.88 -26.52
C THR A 31 10.49 -17.70 -25.63
N PHE A 32 10.51 -17.83 -24.30
CA PHE A 32 10.84 -16.72 -23.40
C PHE A 32 12.32 -16.67 -22.96
N MET A 33 13.11 -17.73 -23.17
CA MET A 33 14.50 -17.83 -22.67
C MET A 33 15.59 -17.67 -23.74
N ARG A 34 15.25 -17.41 -25.01
CA ARG A 34 16.25 -17.19 -26.09
C ARG A 34 16.44 -15.73 -26.53
N THR A 35 15.76 -14.77 -25.90
CA THR A 35 15.90 -13.34 -26.22
C THR A 35 16.75 -12.56 -25.22
N ILE A 36 17.45 -13.23 -24.28
CA ILE A 36 18.30 -12.55 -23.28
C ILE A 36 19.81 -12.66 -23.60
N PHE A 37 20.24 -13.49 -24.55
CA PHE A 37 21.65 -13.58 -24.96
C PHE A 37 21.84 -13.49 -26.47
N SER A 38 21.56 -12.33 -27.08
CA SER A 38 22.32 -11.80 -28.22
C SER A 38 21.87 -10.38 -28.60
N THR A 39 22.04 -9.42 -27.69
CA THR A 39 22.14 -7.98 -28.03
C THR A 39 22.75 -7.22 -26.85
N ASP A 40 23.80 -7.78 -26.24
CA ASP A 40 24.64 -7.02 -25.32
C ASP A 40 25.74 -6.30 -26.11
N GLN A 41 25.34 -5.24 -26.83
CA GLN A 41 26.18 -4.10 -27.22
C GLN A 41 25.24 -3.00 -27.77
N ARG A 42 24.54 -2.28 -26.88
CA ARG A 42 24.09 -0.87 -27.06
C ARG A 42 23.15 -0.36 -25.95
N GLU A 43 23.43 -0.63 -24.67
CA GLU A 43 22.83 0.15 -23.55
C GLU A 43 23.85 0.50 -22.45
N SER A 44 25.02 1.04 -22.81
CA SER A 44 25.96 1.61 -21.82
C SER A 44 25.73 3.10 -21.50
N GLN A 45 24.62 3.71 -21.95
CA GLN A 45 24.37 5.15 -21.77
C GLN A 45 23.06 5.53 -21.06
N ALA A 46 22.10 4.61 -20.87
CA ALA A 46 20.88 4.90 -20.11
C ALA A 46 21.04 4.66 -18.59
N ASP A 47 21.86 3.70 -18.17
CA ASP A 47 22.09 3.40 -16.75
C ASP A 47 23.07 4.34 -16.03
N LYS A 48 23.82 5.17 -16.77
CA LYS A 48 24.63 6.25 -16.17
C LYS A 48 23.80 7.48 -15.75
N LYS A 49 22.51 7.56 -16.13
CA LYS A 49 21.62 8.64 -15.67
C LYS A 49 20.70 8.23 -14.52
N ARG A 50 20.50 6.94 -14.25
CA ARG A 50 19.66 6.47 -13.13
C ARG A 50 20.43 6.37 -11.81
N ASN A 51 21.74 6.12 -11.86
CA ASN A 51 22.62 6.15 -10.67
C ASN A 51 23.14 7.54 -10.27
N LYS A 52 22.71 8.62 -10.96
CA LYS A 52 23.08 10.01 -10.60
C LYS A 52 21.97 10.77 -9.85
N ILE A 53 20.83 10.14 -9.58
CA ILE A 53 19.70 10.74 -8.85
C ILE A 53 19.65 10.25 -7.39
N ASN A 54 20.35 9.16 -7.04
CA ASN A 54 20.43 8.65 -5.66
C ASN A 54 21.55 9.27 -4.79
N SER A 55 22.31 10.25 -5.29
CA SER A 55 23.38 10.93 -4.54
C SER A 55 22.99 12.28 -3.94
N GLN A 56 21.70 12.60 -3.84
CA GLN A 56 21.21 13.85 -3.21
C GLN A 56 20.25 13.64 -2.02
N GLN A 57 20.13 12.43 -1.48
CA GLN A 57 19.27 12.13 -0.33
C GLN A 57 20.00 11.67 0.95
N VAL A 58 21.31 11.91 1.06
CA VAL A 58 22.04 11.75 2.33
C VAL A 58 22.28 13.12 2.95
N ASN A 59 21.20 13.77 3.39
CA ASN A 59 21.21 14.92 4.29
C ASN A 59 19.77 15.22 4.72
N LEU A 60 19.29 14.57 5.78
CA LEU A 60 18.08 14.97 6.52
C LEU A 60 18.00 14.21 7.85
N TRP A 61 18.88 14.58 8.79
CA TRP A 61 18.61 14.44 10.22
C TRP A 61 18.29 15.84 10.74
N VAL A 62 17.01 16.22 10.75
CA VAL A 62 16.54 17.46 11.36
C VAL A 62 15.59 17.10 12.50
N CYS A 63 15.99 17.45 13.72
CA CYS A 63 15.13 17.39 14.89
C CYS A 63 14.12 18.56 14.83
N PRO A 64 12.80 18.35 15.01
CA PRO A 64 11.83 19.42 14.81
C PRO A 64 11.87 20.42 15.98
N GLN A 65 12.29 21.66 15.73
CA GLN A 65 12.03 22.78 16.64
C GLN A 65 10.76 23.55 16.24
N ARG A 66 9.98 23.91 17.25
CA ARG A 66 8.68 24.60 17.15
C ARG A 66 8.91 26.09 16.88
N LYS A 67 8.22 26.65 15.87
CA LYS A 67 8.22 28.09 15.59
C LYS A 67 7.37 28.83 16.62
N GLU A 68 7.99 29.62 17.49
CA GLU A 68 7.39 30.80 18.09
C GLU A 68 8.14 32.02 17.57
N GLY A 69 7.39 32.98 17.01
CA GLY A 69 7.95 34.15 16.38
C GLY A 69 8.12 35.29 17.37
N THR A 70 9.32 35.87 17.42
CA THR A 70 9.54 37.30 17.61
C THR A 70 10.87 37.69 16.97
N ASN A 71 10.84 38.81 16.24
CA ASN A 71 11.96 39.40 15.52
C ASN A 71 13.20 39.66 16.40
N ALA A 72 14.37 39.16 15.98
CA ALA A 72 15.65 39.85 16.11
C ALA A 72 16.66 39.24 15.13
N ARG A 73 17.14 40.06 14.19
CA ARG A 73 18.24 39.73 13.28
C ARG A 73 19.52 39.52 14.07
N HIS A 74 20.14 38.35 14.02
CA HIS A 74 21.59 38.16 14.15
C HIS A 74 22.01 36.93 13.32
N SER A 75 22.95 37.16 12.42
CA SER A 75 23.59 36.18 11.54
C SER A 75 24.48 35.25 12.35
N GLN A 76 24.26 33.93 12.27
CA GLN A 76 25.24 32.92 12.69
C GLN A 76 25.35 31.85 11.61
N GLN A 77 26.57 31.68 11.10
CA GLN A 77 27.00 30.64 10.17
C GLN A 77 26.90 29.26 10.84
N GLU A 78 26.52 28.25 10.05
CA GLU A 78 26.60 26.84 10.43
C GLU A 78 28.07 26.45 10.70
N VAL A 79 28.38 26.04 11.93
CA VAL A 79 29.69 25.50 12.32
C VAL A 79 29.51 24.05 12.72
N MET A 80 30.05 23.13 11.92
CA MET A 80 30.30 21.73 12.33
C MET A 80 31.37 21.73 13.43
N PRO A 81 31.31 20.86 14.46
CA PRO A 81 32.38 20.77 15.45
C PRO A 81 33.64 20.11 14.84
N PRO A 82 34.85 20.37 15.41
CA PRO A 82 36.12 20.02 14.78
C PRO A 82 36.45 18.53 14.85
N ARG A 83 37.24 18.05 13.89
CA ARG A 83 38.02 16.81 13.98
C ARG A 83 38.72 16.76 15.35
N ALA A 84 38.49 15.70 16.12
CA ALA A 84 39.35 15.40 17.25
C ALA A 84 40.77 15.16 16.73
N TYR A 85 41.74 15.81 17.39
CA TYR A 85 43.17 15.81 17.12
C TYR A 85 43.71 14.39 16.86
N VAL A 86 44.34 14.20 15.70
CA VAL A 86 45.35 13.17 15.45
C VAL A 86 46.60 13.94 15.04
N GLU A 87 47.74 13.67 15.69
CA GLU A 87 49.02 14.30 15.35
C GLU A 87 49.36 14.12 13.86
N PRO A 88 49.99 15.12 13.20
CA PRO A 88 50.27 15.05 11.78
C PRO A 88 51.44 14.10 11.49
N VAL A 89 51.21 13.11 10.62
CA VAL A 89 52.28 12.40 9.91
C VAL A 89 52.38 13.03 8.51
N GLU A 90 53.58 13.44 8.14
CA GLU A 90 53.90 14.26 6.96
C GLU A 90 53.54 13.61 5.61
N ASP A 91 53.23 14.47 4.62
CA ASP A 91 52.72 14.17 3.27
C ASP A 91 53.68 13.43 2.32
N GLY A 92 53.10 12.58 1.44
CA GLY A 92 53.67 12.06 0.19
C GLY A 92 52.58 11.47 -0.74
N PRO A 93 52.73 11.53 -2.08
CA PRO A 93 51.66 11.98 -2.99
C PRO A 93 50.70 10.92 -3.53
N SER A 94 49.56 11.44 -4.01
CA SER A 94 48.44 10.80 -4.67
C SER A 94 48.76 10.10 -6.01
N GLY A 95 48.26 8.87 -6.17
CA GLY A 95 48.04 8.24 -7.49
C GLY A 95 48.15 6.71 -7.52
N GLY A 96 47.02 6.03 -7.73
CA GLY A 96 46.94 4.74 -8.44
C GLY A 96 47.38 3.46 -7.70
N GLY A 97 46.40 2.59 -7.39
CA GLY A 97 46.60 1.19 -6.95
C GLY A 97 46.51 1.01 -5.44
N MET A 98 45.34 0.59 -4.92
CA MET A 98 45.15 0.36 -3.48
C MET A 98 45.76 -0.99 -3.08
N SER A 99 46.76 -0.97 -2.18
CA SER A 99 47.42 -2.14 -1.62
C SER A 99 46.59 -2.77 -0.48
N ALA A 100 46.94 -4.01 -0.10
CA ALA A 100 46.41 -4.73 1.05
C ALA A 100 46.46 -3.95 2.40
N ASP A 101 47.22 -2.85 2.46
CA ASP A 101 47.33 -1.99 3.64
C ASP A 101 46.06 -1.16 3.91
N GLY A 102 45.30 -0.78 2.87
CA GLY A 102 44.10 0.05 3.03
C GLY A 102 42.97 -0.66 3.78
N ARG A 103 42.76 -1.95 3.49
CA ARG A 103 41.77 -2.79 4.18
C ARG A 103 42.09 -2.93 5.67
N LYS A 104 43.36 -3.18 5.99
CA LYS A 104 43.86 -3.29 7.37
C LYS A 104 43.65 -1.99 8.12
N GLN A 105 43.99 -0.85 7.53
CA GLN A 105 43.86 0.45 8.19
C GLN A 105 42.41 0.75 8.60
N ILE A 106 41.44 0.46 7.72
CA ILE A 106 40.01 0.62 8.01
C ILE A 106 39.54 -0.35 9.10
N ALA A 107 40.01 -1.60 9.07
CA ALA A 107 39.68 -2.60 10.09
C ALA A 107 40.15 -2.18 11.50
N PHE A 108 41.38 -1.65 11.61
CA PHE A 108 41.91 -1.11 12.86
C PHE A 108 41.25 0.24 13.24
N GLU A 109 40.75 1.02 12.27
CA GLU A 109 39.91 2.19 12.54
C GLU A 109 38.59 1.78 13.21
N ILE A 110 37.94 0.71 12.73
CA ILE A 110 36.72 0.18 13.35
C ILE A 110 36.98 -0.15 14.82
N LEU A 111 38.06 -0.88 15.12
CA LEU A 111 38.41 -1.25 16.49
C LEU A 111 38.74 -0.05 17.38
N SER A 112 39.60 0.86 16.91
CA SER A 112 40.01 2.02 17.70
C SER A 112 38.85 2.98 17.97
N THR A 113 37.95 3.17 17.00
CA THR A 113 36.74 3.98 17.22
C THR A 113 35.76 3.29 18.15
N GLU A 114 35.75 1.95 18.21
CA GLU A 114 34.95 1.18 19.17
C GLU A 114 35.49 1.31 20.60
N GLU A 115 36.80 1.22 20.77
CA GLU A 115 37.45 1.43 22.08
C GLU A 115 37.16 2.82 22.64
N ASN A 116 37.24 3.84 21.79
CA ASN A 116 36.92 5.20 22.18
C ASN A 116 35.43 5.36 22.53
N TYR A 117 34.55 4.71 21.78
CA TYR A 117 33.12 4.72 22.08
C TYR A 117 32.81 4.04 23.43
N LEU A 118 33.44 2.89 23.72
CA LEU A 118 33.31 2.21 25.00
C LEU A 118 33.79 3.06 26.19
N LYS A 119 34.91 3.79 26.04
CA LYS A 119 35.36 4.77 27.04
C LYS A 119 34.31 5.86 27.27
N CYS A 120 33.67 6.37 26.22
CA CYS A 120 32.58 7.33 26.36
C CYS A 120 31.39 6.75 27.13
N LEU A 121 31.00 5.50 26.87
CA LEU A 121 29.93 4.82 27.61
C LEU A 121 30.31 4.55 29.07
N GLU A 122 31.58 4.25 29.35
CA GLU A 122 32.14 4.15 30.70
C GLU A 122 31.95 5.47 31.44
N TYR A 123 32.34 6.59 30.84
CA TYR A 123 32.18 7.91 31.44
C TYR A 123 30.73 8.26 31.76
N ILE A 124 29.79 7.91 30.87
CA ILE A 124 28.36 8.13 31.11
C ILE A 124 27.89 7.29 32.30
N SER A 125 28.23 5.99 32.34
CA SER A 125 27.71 5.04 33.34
C SER A 125 28.37 5.15 34.72
N VAL A 126 29.70 5.19 34.77
CA VAL A 126 30.45 5.13 36.03
C VAL A 126 30.74 6.50 36.61
N ASN A 127 31.01 7.52 35.77
CA ASN A 127 31.31 8.85 36.28
C ASN A 127 30.02 9.69 36.42
N TYR A 128 29.30 9.93 35.32
CA TYR A 128 28.14 10.83 35.37
C TYR A 128 26.93 10.22 36.09
N LYS A 129 26.47 9.05 35.65
CA LYS A 129 25.26 8.43 36.23
C LYS A 129 25.43 8.13 37.71
N SER A 130 26.53 7.50 38.12
CA SER A 130 26.75 7.16 39.52
C SER A 130 26.86 8.40 40.42
N SER A 131 27.55 9.47 39.98
CA SER A 131 27.61 10.71 40.74
C SER A 131 26.28 11.46 40.81
N LEU A 132 25.47 11.43 39.75
CA LEU A 132 24.15 12.07 39.74
C LEU A 132 23.09 11.26 40.49
N GLU A 133 23.22 9.93 40.57
CA GLU A 133 22.36 9.11 41.41
C GLU A 133 22.70 9.26 42.90
N ALA A 134 23.98 9.50 43.24
CA ALA A 134 24.41 9.72 44.62
C ALA A 134 23.79 10.99 45.23
N ILE A 135 23.67 12.07 44.46
CA ILE A 135 23.03 13.31 44.96
C ILE A 135 21.51 13.18 45.15
N CYS A 136 20.88 12.12 44.62
CA CYS A 136 19.47 11.86 44.87
C CYS A 136 19.20 11.37 46.30
N ASP A 137 20.23 10.86 47.00
CA ASP A 137 20.09 10.30 48.36
C ASP A 137 20.25 11.35 49.47
N ASP A 138 20.68 12.56 49.13
CA ASP A 138 20.96 13.60 50.09
C ASP A 138 19.76 14.55 50.25
N GLU A 139 19.25 14.75 51.47
CA GLU A 139 18.17 15.72 51.71
C GLU A 139 18.66 17.18 51.84
N PRO A 140 17.96 18.16 51.23
CA PRO A 140 16.84 18.03 50.31
C PRO A 140 17.34 17.83 48.87
N ALA A 141 17.04 16.67 48.27
CA ALA A 141 17.63 16.25 47.00
C ALA A 141 17.22 17.12 45.81
N GLY A 142 16.02 17.71 45.84
CA GLY A 142 15.47 18.53 44.75
C GLY A 142 15.39 17.85 43.38
N LEU A 143 15.72 16.55 43.31
CA LEU A 143 15.98 15.80 42.07
C LEU A 143 15.36 14.40 42.20
N ASP A 144 14.48 14.04 41.27
CA ASP A 144 13.84 12.71 41.26
C ASP A 144 14.80 11.67 40.66
N ARG A 145 15.18 10.67 41.47
CA ARG A 145 16.01 9.53 41.05
C ARG A 145 15.46 8.83 39.81
N ASN A 146 14.13 8.74 39.65
CA ASN A 146 13.53 8.12 38.48
C ASN A 146 13.70 8.96 37.22
N GLU A 147 13.69 10.30 37.32
CA GLU A 147 13.99 11.17 36.18
C GLU A 147 15.47 11.09 35.79
N VAL A 148 16.39 11.02 36.77
CA VAL A 148 17.82 10.79 36.51
C VAL A 148 18.07 9.45 35.82
N LYS A 149 17.44 8.36 36.29
CA LYS A 149 17.53 7.05 35.63
C LYS A 149 17.01 7.10 34.19
N LYS A 150 15.87 7.74 33.96
CA LYS A 150 15.29 7.92 32.61
C LYS A 150 16.19 8.75 31.69
N MET A 151 16.97 9.69 32.22
CA MET A 151 17.92 10.48 31.43
C MET A 151 18.97 9.60 30.74
N PHE A 152 19.43 8.55 31.42
CA PHE A 152 20.45 7.64 30.90
C PHE A 152 19.89 6.41 30.17
N SER A 153 18.57 6.18 30.23
CA SER A 153 17.90 5.08 29.52
C SER A 153 18.60 3.73 29.75
N ASN A 154 18.82 2.94 28.68
CA ASN A 154 19.47 1.64 28.72
C ASN A 154 20.97 1.67 28.37
N ILE A 155 21.69 2.73 28.76
CA ILE A 155 23.13 2.91 28.42
C ILE A 155 24.03 1.74 28.84
N GLU A 156 23.74 1.08 29.96
CA GLU A 156 24.50 -0.08 30.47
C GLU A 156 24.34 -1.32 29.59
N SER A 157 23.13 -1.54 29.05
CA SER A 157 22.86 -2.60 28.09
C SER A 157 23.61 -2.35 26.78
N ILE A 158 23.62 -1.10 26.31
CA ILE A 158 24.40 -0.68 25.13
C ILE A 158 25.90 -0.93 25.38
N LYS A 159 26.42 -0.52 26.53
CA LYS A 159 27.83 -0.74 26.90
C LYS A 159 28.20 -2.23 26.87
N SER A 160 27.38 -3.08 27.49
CA SER A 160 27.61 -4.53 27.55
C SER A 160 27.63 -5.17 26.15
N LEU A 161 26.73 -4.74 25.26
CA LEU A 161 26.70 -5.22 23.87
C LEU A 161 27.98 -4.82 23.11
N ASN A 162 28.39 -3.57 23.22
CA ASN A 162 29.56 -3.05 22.50
C ASN A 162 30.87 -3.62 23.08
N GLN A 163 30.91 -3.95 24.37
CA GLN A 163 32.05 -4.68 24.96
C GLN A 163 32.21 -6.07 24.34
N ASN A 164 31.10 -6.76 24.06
CA ASN A 164 31.14 -8.03 23.36
C ASN A 164 31.60 -7.87 21.91
N LEU A 165 31.12 -6.84 21.18
CA LEU A 165 31.61 -6.53 19.84
C LEU A 165 33.12 -6.25 19.84
N HIS A 166 33.58 -5.38 20.74
CA HIS A 166 35.00 -5.04 20.89
C HIS A 166 35.85 -6.28 21.14
N THR A 167 35.41 -7.18 22.03
CA THR A 167 36.13 -8.42 22.33
C THR A 167 36.29 -9.27 21.08
N GLN A 168 35.21 -9.51 20.34
CA GLN A 168 35.25 -10.29 19.11
C GLN A 168 36.11 -9.65 18.01
N LEU A 169 36.01 -8.33 17.85
CA LEU A 169 36.85 -7.59 16.89
C LEU A 169 38.32 -7.64 17.27
N LYS A 170 38.64 -7.43 18.55
CA LYS A 170 40.02 -7.45 19.04
C LYS A 170 40.66 -8.81 18.85
N GLU A 171 39.99 -9.89 19.27
CA GLU A 171 40.47 -11.26 19.07
C GLU A 171 40.74 -11.57 17.59
N ARG A 172 39.88 -11.08 16.68
CA ARG A 172 40.04 -11.28 15.24
C ARG A 172 41.18 -10.46 14.64
N LEU A 173 41.35 -9.21 15.10
CA LEU A 173 42.36 -8.29 14.59
C LEU A 173 43.76 -8.54 15.17
N ASP A 174 43.85 -9.12 16.36
CA ASP A 174 45.12 -9.59 16.93
C ASP A 174 45.71 -10.74 16.09
N ALA A 175 44.85 -11.53 15.44
CA ALA A 175 45.22 -12.61 14.50
C ALA A 175 45.03 -12.22 13.02
N TRP A 176 45.25 -10.93 12.68
CA TRP A 176 45.00 -10.41 11.34
C TRP A 176 45.78 -11.15 10.24
N ASP A 177 45.03 -11.64 9.25
CA ASP A 177 45.54 -12.17 7.99
C ASP A 177 44.86 -11.44 6.81
N PRO A 178 45.61 -10.83 5.86
CA PRO A 178 45.03 -10.03 4.79
C PRO A 178 44.05 -10.75 3.87
N GLU A 179 44.24 -12.06 3.67
CA GLU A 179 43.51 -12.89 2.70
C GLU A 179 42.33 -13.65 3.33
N THR A 180 42.40 -13.91 4.64
CA THR A 180 41.42 -14.78 5.33
C THR A 180 40.68 -14.09 6.46
N CYS A 181 41.13 -12.93 6.95
CA CYS A 181 40.47 -12.27 8.07
C CYS A 181 39.06 -11.84 7.69
N GLN A 182 38.05 -12.33 8.40
CA GLN A 182 36.64 -11.97 8.21
C GLN A 182 36.19 -11.01 9.32
N ILE A 183 35.51 -9.92 8.98
CA ILE A 183 34.89 -8.98 9.93
C ILE A 183 33.38 -8.91 9.70
N GLY A 184 32.93 -9.17 8.47
CA GLY A 184 31.53 -9.11 8.11
C GLY A 184 30.66 -10.11 8.89
N ASP A 185 31.20 -11.27 9.27
CA ASP A 185 30.50 -12.28 10.08
C ASP A 185 30.11 -11.75 11.47
N ILE A 186 31.02 -11.04 12.12
CA ILE A 186 30.82 -10.43 13.45
C ILE A 186 29.66 -9.41 13.37
N PHE A 187 29.71 -8.49 12.40
CA PHE A 187 28.66 -7.49 12.24
C PHE A 187 27.33 -8.09 11.77
N ALA A 188 27.35 -9.11 10.92
CA ALA A 188 26.14 -9.81 10.50
C ALA A 188 25.44 -10.51 11.69
N MET A 189 26.21 -11.05 12.64
CA MET A 189 25.68 -11.64 13.87
C MET A 189 25.18 -10.58 14.86
N MET A 190 25.89 -9.45 14.99
CA MET A 190 25.53 -8.39 15.93
C MET A 190 24.30 -7.58 15.49
N ALA A 191 24.11 -7.35 14.18
CA ALA A 191 23.11 -6.42 13.66
C ALA A 191 21.68 -6.59 14.20
N PRO A 192 21.11 -7.82 14.38
CA PRO A 192 19.79 -7.99 14.98
C PRO A 192 19.67 -7.46 16.42
N VAL A 193 20.76 -7.50 17.18
CA VAL A 193 20.79 -7.13 18.60
C VAL A 193 20.92 -5.61 18.77
N LEU A 194 21.43 -4.89 17.77
CA LEU A 194 21.52 -3.42 17.79
C LEU A 194 20.15 -2.72 17.88
N ILE A 195 19.03 -3.44 17.74
CA ILE A 195 17.70 -2.90 18.01
C ILE A 195 17.57 -2.31 19.42
N ILE A 196 18.41 -2.72 20.39
CA ILE A 196 18.41 -2.13 21.75
C ILE A 196 18.68 -0.61 21.75
N TYR A 197 19.34 -0.08 20.71
CA TYR A 197 19.57 1.36 20.56
C TYR A 197 18.28 2.15 20.33
N THR A 198 17.19 1.50 19.91
CA THR A 198 15.88 2.16 19.74
C THR A 198 15.38 2.77 21.04
N GLU A 199 15.54 2.07 22.16
CA GLU A 199 15.10 2.54 23.47
C GLU A 199 15.83 3.82 23.89
N TYR A 200 17.16 3.84 23.76
CA TYR A 200 17.97 5.01 24.02
C TYR A 200 17.61 6.17 23.09
N ALA A 201 17.57 5.91 21.78
CA ALA A 201 17.33 6.95 20.78
C ALA A 201 15.95 7.60 20.94
N ASN A 202 14.94 6.82 21.35
CA ASN A 202 13.60 7.31 21.66
C ASN A 202 13.57 8.24 22.89
N GLN A 203 14.42 7.98 23.90
CA GLN A 203 14.44 8.72 25.16
C GLN A 203 15.45 9.88 25.16
N TYR A 204 16.43 9.88 24.25
CA TYR A 204 17.52 10.86 24.16
C TYR A 204 17.06 12.31 24.31
N GLN A 205 16.06 12.76 23.52
CA GLN A 205 15.61 14.15 23.57
C GLN A 205 15.02 14.54 24.93
N GLN A 206 14.33 13.61 25.60
CA GLN A 206 13.78 13.86 26.93
C GLN A 206 14.90 13.92 27.97
N GLY A 207 15.87 13.02 27.88
CA GLY A 207 17.07 13.05 28.73
C GLY A 207 17.86 14.34 28.56
N LEU A 208 18.07 14.79 27.33
CA LEU A 208 18.77 16.05 27.04
C LEU A 208 18.00 17.27 27.56
N ASN A 209 16.68 17.29 27.38
CA ASN A 209 15.83 18.38 27.89
C ASN A 209 15.85 18.42 29.43
N PHE A 210 15.82 17.26 30.08
CA PHE A 210 15.94 17.13 31.53
C PHE A 210 17.32 17.65 31.99
N TYR A 211 18.41 17.18 31.39
CA TYR A 211 19.77 17.66 31.66
C TYR A 211 19.87 19.20 31.55
N ASN A 212 19.41 19.76 30.44
CA ASN A 212 19.48 21.20 30.19
C ASN A 212 18.62 22.02 31.15
N ARG A 213 17.49 21.47 31.61
CA ARG A 213 16.61 22.09 32.60
C ARG A 213 17.25 22.06 33.99
N GLU A 214 17.72 20.89 34.44
CA GLU A 214 18.30 20.73 35.77
C GLU A 214 19.66 21.41 35.91
N LYS A 215 20.49 21.42 34.86
CA LYS A 215 21.76 22.19 34.84
C LYS A 215 21.53 23.70 35.05
N LYS A 216 20.38 24.23 34.64
CA LYS A 216 20.02 25.65 34.85
C LYS A 216 19.34 25.89 36.19
N LYS A 217 18.56 24.92 36.69
CA LYS A 217 17.69 25.08 37.86
C LYS A 217 18.36 24.67 39.17
N ASN A 218 19.20 23.63 39.13
CA ASN A 218 19.77 22.99 40.30
C ASN A 218 21.29 23.19 40.30
N GLU A 219 21.77 24.10 41.14
CA GLU A 219 23.21 24.43 41.26
C GLU A 219 24.06 23.22 41.65
N ARG A 220 23.52 22.32 42.47
CA ARG A 220 24.22 21.11 42.90
C ARG A 220 24.39 20.13 41.74
N PHE A 221 23.33 19.94 40.94
CA PHE A 221 23.39 19.13 39.73
C PHE A 221 24.43 19.70 38.74
N ALA A 222 24.44 21.02 38.55
CA ALA A 222 25.41 21.69 37.70
C ALA A 222 26.85 21.50 38.20
N SER A 223 27.10 21.70 39.50
CA SER A 223 28.41 21.54 40.11
C SER A 223 28.98 20.13 39.96
N VAL A 224 28.17 19.09 40.15
CA VAL A 224 28.60 17.69 39.93
C VAL A 224 28.91 17.45 38.45
N CYS A 225 28.07 17.95 37.55
CA CYS A 225 28.32 17.82 36.11
C CYS A 225 29.64 18.48 35.70
N ASP A 226 29.93 19.66 36.23
CA ASP A 226 31.15 20.42 35.95
C ASP A 226 32.39 19.78 36.59
N GLU A 227 32.26 19.23 37.81
CA GLU A 227 33.33 18.47 38.46
C GLU A 227 33.68 17.23 37.64
N VAL A 228 32.68 16.43 37.23
CA VAL A 228 32.92 15.24 36.41
C VAL A 228 33.49 15.64 35.04
N LYS A 229 33.00 16.73 34.44
CA LYS A 229 33.54 17.29 33.18
C LYS A 229 35.01 17.67 33.32
N SER A 230 35.42 18.22 34.46
CA SER A 230 36.82 18.58 34.71
C SER A 230 37.75 17.35 34.80
N LYS A 231 37.22 16.22 35.31
CA LYS A 231 37.97 14.95 35.42
C LYS A 231 38.04 14.18 34.10
N VAL A 232 36.94 14.17 33.35
CA VAL A 232 36.78 13.35 32.14
C VAL A 232 37.14 14.12 30.86
N GLY A 233 37.06 15.45 30.88
CA GLY A 233 37.38 16.34 29.75
C GLY A 233 36.27 16.45 28.69
N MET A 234 35.15 15.73 28.82
CA MET A 234 34.02 15.77 27.90
C MET A 234 32.73 16.19 28.60
N ASP A 235 31.93 17.01 27.94
CA ASP A 235 30.63 17.42 28.47
C ASP A 235 29.59 16.32 28.32
N LEU A 236 28.69 16.20 29.31
CA LEU A 236 27.65 15.19 29.29
C LEU A 236 26.70 15.36 28.09
N GLU A 237 26.41 16.60 27.68
CA GLU A 237 25.62 16.87 26.47
C GLU A 237 26.20 16.21 25.21
N HIS A 238 27.54 16.28 25.05
CA HIS A 238 28.24 15.67 23.93
C HIS A 238 28.29 14.14 24.05
N LEU A 239 28.40 13.62 25.27
CA LEU A 239 28.41 12.18 25.52
C LEU A 239 27.04 11.54 25.24
N LEU A 240 25.95 12.21 25.61
CA LEU A 240 24.59 11.68 25.46
C LEU A 240 24.18 11.45 24.00
N ILE A 241 24.74 12.19 23.03
CA ILE A 241 24.41 12.00 21.60
C ILE A 241 25.16 10.83 20.96
N MET A 242 26.27 10.38 21.53
CA MET A 242 27.16 9.37 20.94
C MET A 242 26.44 8.06 20.55
N PRO A 243 25.55 7.46 21.39
CA PRO A 243 24.86 6.24 20.99
C PRO A 243 23.95 6.40 19.78
N VAL A 244 23.33 7.57 19.59
CA VAL A 244 22.48 7.86 18.42
C VAL A 244 23.33 7.92 17.14
N GLN A 245 24.57 8.38 17.24
CA GLN A 245 25.49 8.53 16.11
C GLN A 245 26.26 7.25 15.77
N ARG A 246 26.40 6.30 16.71
CA ARG A 246 27.25 5.12 16.52
C ARG A 246 26.74 4.19 15.43
N VAL A 247 25.44 3.89 15.40
CA VAL A 247 24.87 2.94 14.42
C VAL A 247 25.03 3.42 12.97
N PRO A 248 24.72 4.68 12.61
CA PRO A 248 25.02 5.21 11.28
C PRO A 248 26.51 5.16 10.92
N ARG A 249 27.40 5.37 11.90
CA ARG A 249 28.85 5.33 11.66
C ARG A 249 29.34 3.93 11.29
N TYR A 250 28.76 2.86 11.84
CA TYR A 250 29.08 1.50 11.41
C TYR A 250 28.80 1.28 9.93
N ASN A 251 27.72 1.85 9.38
CA ASN A 251 27.42 1.73 7.95
C ASN A 251 28.52 2.33 7.09
N LEU A 252 29.01 3.53 7.45
CA LEU A 252 30.09 4.19 6.71
C LEU A 252 31.39 3.38 6.75
N LEU A 253 31.78 2.92 7.96
CA LEU A 253 33.01 2.15 8.14
C LEU A 253 32.96 0.78 7.43
N LEU A 254 31.82 0.10 7.47
CA LEU A 254 31.63 -1.17 6.76
C LEU A 254 31.58 -0.98 5.25
N GLU A 255 31.02 0.14 4.78
CA GLU A 255 30.95 0.45 3.35
C GLU A 255 32.37 0.73 2.81
N ASP A 256 33.18 1.46 3.57
CA ASP A 256 34.59 1.69 3.26
C ASP A 256 35.37 0.37 3.30
N LEU A 257 35.15 -0.49 4.31
CA LEU A 257 35.79 -1.81 4.37
C LEU A 257 35.39 -2.70 3.19
N TYR A 258 34.12 -2.68 2.78
CA TYR A 258 33.61 -3.44 1.64
C TYR A 258 34.19 -2.98 0.30
N LYS A 259 34.30 -1.66 0.08
CA LYS A 259 34.94 -1.08 -1.11
C LYS A 259 36.42 -1.44 -1.19
N ASN A 260 37.08 -1.59 -0.04
CA ASN A 260 38.49 -1.92 0.09
C ASN A 260 38.78 -3.42 0.25
N THR A 261 37.77 -4.28 0.09
CA THR A 261 37.93 -5.73 0.12
C THR A 261 37.84 -6.29 -1.31
N PRO A 262 38.83 -7.07 -1.79
CA PRO A 262 38.78 -7.69 -3.12
C PRO A 262 37.52 -8.53 -3.35
N ASP A 263 37.06 -8.63 -4.61
CA ASP A 263 35.82 -9.34 -4.93
C ASP A 263 35.91 -10.87 -4.74
N ASP A 264 37.13 -11.41 -4.78
CA ASP A 264 37.47 -12.81 -4.53
C ASP A 264 37.76 -13.14 -3.05
N HIS A 265 37.83 -12.12 -2.18
CA HIS A 265 38.13 -12.29 -0.77
C HIS A 265 36.97 -12.96 0.00
N CYS A 266 37.28 -13.89 0.92
CA CYS A 266 36.29 -14.71 1.63
C CYS A 266 35.32 -13.91 2.53
N ASP A 267 35.69 -12.69 2.91
CA ASP A 267 34.85 -11.77 3.71
C ASP A 267 33.88 -10.92 2.87
N LYS A 268 34.04 -10.87 1.55
CA LYS A 268 33.25 -9.96 0.69
C LYS A 268 31.74 -10.22 0.80
N ALA A 269 31.34 -11.49 0.76
CA ALA A 269 29.94 -11.90 0.91
C ALA A 269 29.39 -11.60 2.32
N ASN A 270 30.21 -11.80 3.36
CA ASN A 270 29.84 -11.51 4.74
C ASN A 270 29.68 -10.00 4.97
N LEU A 271 30.56 -9.18 4.39
CA LEU A 271 30.48 -7.72 4.45
C LEU A 271 29.23 -7.18 3.72
N ALA A 272 28.88 -7.76 2.56
CA ALA A 272 27.65 -7.41 1.86
C ALA A 272 26.41 -7.69 2.74
N LYS A 273 26.37 -8.87 3.37
CA LYS A 273 25.29 -9.25 4.30
C LYS A 273 25.25 -8.38 5.55
N ALA A 274 26.41 -8.05 6.12
CA ALA A 274 26.52 -7.16 7.26
C ALA A 274 25.99 -5.76 6.91
N LEU A 275 26.37 -5.22 5.75
CA LEU A 275 25.89 -3.93 5.27
C LEU A 275 24.38 -3.90 5.08
N GLU A 276 23.80 -4.92 4.44
CA GLU A 276 22.34 -5.03 4.29
C GLU A 276 21.63 -5.03 5.65
N ASN A 277 22.10 -5.85 6.59
CA ASN A 277 21.53 -5.93 7.93
C ASN A 277 21.66 -4.62 8.72
N MET A 278 22.83 -3.97 8.64
CA MET A 278 23.14 -2.74 9.36
C MET A 278 22.42 -1.52 8.77
N GLN A 279 22.24 -1.46 7.46
CA GLN A 279 21.36 -0.48 6.82
C GLN A 279 19.90 -0.70 7.24
N GLY A 280 19.44 -1.96 7.26
CA GLY A 280 18.11 -2.32 7.73
C GLY A 280 17.85 -1.90 9.18
N ILE A 281 18.82 -2.07 10.08
CA ILE A 281 18.66 -1.67 11.49
C ILE A 281 18.67 -0.15 11.68
N ALA A 282 19.50 0.57 10.93
CA ALA A 282 19.54 2.03 10.95
C ALA A 282 18.20 2.64 10.52
N VAL A 283 17.57 2.10 9.47
CA VAL A 283 16.23 2.49 9.03
C VAL A 283 15.21 2.22 10.13
N LYS A 284 15.22 1.02 10.74
CA LYS A 284 14.31 0.66 11.84
C LYS A 284 14.42 1.60 13.04
N ILE A 285 15.64 1.96 13.45
CA ILE A 285 15.86 2.89 14.58
C ILE A 285 15.31 4.27 14.25
N ASN A 286 15.62 4.80 13.06
CA ASN A 286 15.12 6.11 12.65
C ASN A 286 13.59 6.15 12.54
N ASP A 287 12.98 5.10 11.98
CA ASP A 287 11.52 4.97 11.91
C ASP A 287 10.89 4.88 13.30
N CYS A 288 11.52 4.17 14.24
CA CYS A 288 11.09 4.08 15.63
C CYS A 288 11.15 5.45 16.34
N MET A 289 12.24 6.21 16.16
CA MET A 289 12.36 7.58 16.68
C MET A 289 11.26 8.48 16.12
N ARG A 290 11.02 8.40 14.80
CA ARG A 290 9.97 9.18 14.12
C ARG A 290 8.58 8.82 14.62
N GLN A 291 8.30 7.54 14.86
CA GLN A 291 7.02 7.07 15.41
C GLN A 291 6.84 7.57 16.86
N THR A 292 7.86 7.42 17.71
CA THR A 292 7.82 7.86 19.11
C THR A 292 7.61 9.37 19.25
N ALA A 293 8.29 10.17 18.43
CA ALA A 293 8.09 11.62 18.39
C ALA A 293 6.63 11.99 18.06
N LYS A 294 6.02 11.27 17.11
CA LYS A 294 4.63 11.48 16.70
C LYS A 294 3.61 10.99 17.74
N VAL A 295 3.86 9.87 18.42
CA VAL A 295 3.04 9.42 19.55
C VAL A 295 3.03 10.46 20.68
N ARG A 296 4.18 11.10 20.95
CA ARG A 296 4.27 12.18 21.94
C ARG A 296 3.47 13.42 21.53
N GLU A 297 3.55 13.81 20.26
CA GLU A 297 2.75 14.91 19.71
C GLU A 297 1.24 14.61 19.81
N LEU A 298 0.83 13.40 19.45
CA LEU A 298 -0.51 12.87 19.65
C LEU A 298 -0.97 12.94 21.11
N THR A 299 -0.09 12.57 22.05
CA THR A 299 -0.35 12.66 23.50
C THR A 299 -0.55 14.10 23.95
N ALA A 300 0.24 15.04 23.41
CA ALA A 300 0.13 16.47 23.72
C ALA A 300 -1.12 17.13 23.09
N ILE A 301 -1.63 16.59 21.97
CA ILE A 301 -2.91 16.98 21.39
C ILE A 301 -4.07 16.41 22.22
N ALA A 302 -3.99 15.12 22.56
CA ALA A 302 -4.99 14.45 23.39
C ALA A 302 -5.14 15.11 24.77
N SER A 303 -4.05 15.57 25.40
CA SER A 303 -4.11 16.26 26.70
C SER A 303 -4.76 17.65 26.65
N LYS A 304 -4.79 18.29 25.48
CA LYS A 304 -5.44 19.60 25.27
C LYS A 304 -6.92 19.50 24.90
N THR A 305 -7.42 18.29 24.68
CA THR A 305 -8.76 18.06 24.13
C THR A 305 -9.51 17.07 25.00
N THR A 306 -10.48 17.55 25.79
CA THR A 306 -11.29 16.69 26.68
C THR A 306 -12.11 15.70 25.84
N GLY A 307 -11.97 14.39 26.10
CA GLY A 307 -12.76 13.33 25.45
C GLY A 307 -12.05 12.50 24.37
N LEU A 308 -10.75 12.73 24.12
CA LEU A 308 -9.97 12.04 23.08
C LEU A 308 -8.97 11.01 23.62
N SER A 309 -9.38 10.21 24.62
CA SER A 309 -8.60 9.07 25.11
C SER A 309 -8.35 7.99 24.03
N SER A 310 -9.14 7.99 22.95
CA SER A 310 -8.97 7.07 21.81
C SER A 310 -7.89 7.48 20.80
N LEU A 311 -7.25 8.65 20.93
CA LEU A 311 -6.20 9.11 19.99
C LEU A 311 -4.89 8.33 20.07
N LEU A 312 -4.64 7.66 21.20
CA LEU A 312 -3.40 6.96 21.49
C LEU A 312 -3.42 5.51 21.00
N GLU A 313 -3.63 5.32 19.70
CA GLU A 313 -3.45 4.01 19.07
C GLU A 313 -2.00 3.85 18.60
N ALA A 314 -1.36 2.72 18.92
CA ALA A 314 0.07 2.49 18.66
C ALA A 314 0.45 2.63 17.17
N HIS A 315 -0.51 2.43 16.27
CA HIS A 315 -0.30 2.55 14.82
C HIS A 315 -0.63 3.94 14.26
N ARG A 316 -1.19 4.85 15.07
CA ARG A 316 -1.67 6.17 14.63
C ARG A 316 -0.52 7.17 14.54
N ARG A 317 -0.45 7.86 13.41
CA ARG A 317 0.66 8.73 13.01
C ARG A 317 0.12 10.03 12.45
N LEU A 318 0.50 11.17 13.05
CA LEU A 318 0.14 12.49 12.50
C LEU A 318 0.81 12.71 11.13
N ILE A 319 0.02 13.22 10.19
CA ILE A 319 0.43 13.51 8.81
C ILE A 319 0.35 15.01 8.53
N ARG A 320 -0.78 15.67 8.84
CA ARG A 320 -0.94 17.12 8.69
C ARG A 320 -1.93 17.73 9.69
N ASP A 321 -1.80 19.02 9.95
CA ASP A 321 -2.79 19.84 10.66
C ASP A 321 -2.96 21.20 9.95
N THR A 322 -4.20 21.66 9.72
CA THR A 322 -4.47 22.96 9.08
C THR A 322 -5.87 23.46 9.43
N VAL A 323 -6.06 24.78 9.47
CA VAL A 323 -7.40 25.38 9.65
C VAL A 323 -8.07 25.55 8.29
N MET A 324 -9.27 25.01 8.14
CA MET A 324 -10.07 25.07 6.92
C MET A 324 -11.51 25.47 7.22
N THR A 325 -12.19 26.05 6.23
CA THR A 325 -13.64 26.20 6.26
C THR A 325 -14.25 24.90 5.76
N VAL A 326 -15.12 24.28 6.55
CA VAL A 326 -15.73 22.98 6.24
C VAL A 326 -17.23 23.15 6.08
N THR A 327 -17.75 22.72 4.94
CA THR A 327 -19.18 22.78 4.60
C THR A 327 -19.74 21.36 4.49
N LYS A 328 -20.76 21.04 5.27
CA LYS A 328 -21.42 19.72 5.23
C LYS A 328 -22.65 19.73 4.31
N LYS A 329 -22.76 18.75 3.40
CA LYS A 329 -23.90 18.51 2.50
C LYS A 329 -24.41 17.07 2.66
N GLY A 330 -25.73 16.87 2.78
CA GLY A 330 -26.33 15.52 2.79
C GLY A 330 -26.36 14.88 1.40
N ILE A 331 -26.43 13.54 1.31
CA ILE A 331 -26.48 12.79 0.04
C ILE A 331 -27.74 11.89 0.03
N GLY A 332 -28.50 11.87 -1.08
CA GLY A 332 -29.63 10.95 -1.32
C GLY A 332 -31.01 11.44 -0.85
N ARG A 333 -32.02 10.54 -0.79
CA ARG A 333 -33.42 10.82 -0.36
C ARG A 333 -33.54 11.44 1.04
N GLN A 334 -32.49 11.34 1.87
CA GLN A 334 -32.39 12.09 3.13
C GLN A 334 -32.39 13.60 2.89
N ALA A 335 -31.82 14.11 1.80
CA ALA A 335 -31.86 15.53 1.46
C ALA A 335 -33.29 16.03 1.13
N GLU A 336 -34.16 15.18 0.57
CA GLU A 336 -35.57 15.51 0.26
C GLU A 336 -36.51 15.33 1.47
N LEU A 337 -36.26 14.32 2.30
CA LEU A 337 -37.04 14.11 3.54
C LEU A 337 -36.69 15.11 4.64
N GLU A 338 -35.45 15.61 4.66
CA GLU A 338 -34.95 16.56 5.67
C GLU A 338 -35.05 18.02 5.22
N SER A 339 -35.24 18.33 3.92
CA SER A 339 -35.58 19.70 3.47
C SER A 339 -36.93 20.17 4.01
N ASN A 340 -37.83 19.24 4.34
CA ASN A 340 -39.15 19.52 4.91
C ASN A 340 -39.14 19.78 6.43
N LYS A 341 -37.98 19.63 7.09
CA LYS A 341 -37.78 20.08 8.48
C LYS A 341 -36.89 21.31 8.45
N HIS A 342 -37.45 22.50 8.70
CA HIS A 342 -36.82 23.82 8.57
C HIS A 342 -35.56 24.12 9.45
N HIS A 343 -34.73 23.13 9.82
CA HIS A 343 -33.62 23.33 10.77
C HIS A 343 -32.25 22.74 10.41
N PHE A 344 -31.98 22.35 9.16
CA PHE A 344 -30.59 22.09 8.74
C PHE A 344 -30.25 22.78 7.41
N ALA A 345 -29.97 24.08 7.50
CA ALA A 345 -29.20 24.78 6.48
C ALA A 345 -27.78 24.17 6.44
N SER A 346 -27.14 24.18 5.27
CA SER A 346 -25.72 23.79 5.14
C SER A 346 -24.88 24.47 6.22
N SER A 347 -24.37 23.70 7.19
CA SER A 347 -23.55 24.25 8.26
C SER A 347 -22.12 24.44 7.73
N THR A 348 -21.73 25.69 7.56
CA THR A 348 -20.36 26.07 7.18
C THR A 348 -19.64 26.58 8.42
N GLU A 349 -18.56 25.93 8.83
CA GLU A 349 -17.83 26.28 10.06
C GLU A 349 -16.32 26.27 9.84
N LYS A 350 -15.58 27.18 10.51
CA LYS A 350 -14.11 27.15 10.54
C LYS A 350 -13.63 26.11 11.54
N MET A 351 -12.95 25.10 11.02
CA MET A 351 -12.48 23.93 11.76
C MET A 351 -10.96 23.81 11.68
N GLN A 352 -10.31 23.34 12.74
CA GLN A 352 -8.98 22.77 12.67
C GLN A 352 -9.11 21.31 12.20
N VAL A 353 -8.55 21.03 11.03
CA VAL A 353 -8.56 19.71 10.38
C VAL A 353 -7.23 19.04 10.63
N ILE A 354 -7.26 17.84 11.22
CA ILE A 354 -6.08 17.07 11.61
C ILE A 354 -6.11 15.72 10.91
N LEU A 355 -5.12 15.44 10.08
CA LEU A 355 -4.97 14.20 9.30
C LEU A 355 -3.97 13.26 9.95
N PHE A 356 -4.42 12.05 10.26
CA PHE A 356 -3.61 10.90 10.66
C PHE A 356 -3.49 9.90 9.50
N ASN A 357 -2.65 8.87 9.66
CA ASN A 357 -2.51 7.78 8.71
C ASN A 357 -3.70 6.82 8.65
N ASP A 358 -4.66 6.93 9.56
CA ASP A 358 -5.80 6.02 9.68
C ASP A 358 -7.15 6.76 9.84
N LEU A 359 -7.14 8.04 10.20
CA LEU A 359 -8.35 8.89 10.29
C LEU A 359 -8.07 10.39 10.10
N VAL A 360 -9.12 11.17 9.88
CA VAL A 360 -9.11 12.64 9.89
C VAL A 360 -10.08 13.17 10.96
N ILE A 361 -9.73 14.25 11.64
CA ILE A 361 -10.51 14.87 12.72
C ILE A 361 -10.81 16.33 12.39
N PHE A 362 -12.03 16.77 12.67
CA PHE A 362 -12.50 18.13 12.49
C PHE A 362 -12.82 18.78 13.85
N VAL A 363 -12.07 19.81 14.25
CA VAL A 363 -12.21 20.47 15.57
C VAL A 363 -12.73 21.91 15.41
N PRO A 364 -13.89 22.29 16.00
CA PRO A 364 -14.42 23.66 15.88
C PRO A 364 -13.52 24.71 16.55
N LYS A 365 -13.38 25.89 15.93
CA LYS A 365 -12.52 26.98 16.45
C LYS A 365 -13.26 27.99 17.37
N ALA A 366 -14.59 27.90 17.53
CA ALA A 366 -15.39 28.93 18.21
C ALA A 366 -15.83 28.55 19.64
N LYS A 367 -15.35 29.35 20.61
CA LYS A 367 -15.72 29.54 22.04
C LYS A 367 -16.08 28.28 22.86
N MET A 368 -15.10 27.89 23.68
CA MET A 368 -15.25 27.09 24.89
C MET A 368 -16.40 27.58 25.77
N HIS A 369 -17.57 26.97 25.64
CA HIS A 369 -18.57 26.92 26.73
C HIS A 369 -19.41 25.64 26.72
N ASP A 370 -19.23 24.76 25.73
CA ASP A 370 -19.91 23.47 25.71
C ASP A 370 -18.89 22.34 25.47
N PRO A 371 -18.39 21.67 26.52
CA PRO A 371 -17.44 20.56 26.39
C PRO A 371 -18.08 19.29 25.78
N LEU A 372 -19.35 19.33 25.35
CA LEU A 372 -20.14 18.16 24.94
C LEU A 372 -20.49 18.08 23.44
N LYS A 373 -19.93 18.93 22.58
CA LYS A 373 -20.07 18.77 21.12
C LYS A 373 -18.72 18.75 20.44
N PHE A 374 -18.04 17.60 20.50
CA PHE A 374 -16.72 17.43 19.89
C PHE A 374 -16.73 16.64 18.57
N GLY A 375 -15.68 16.95 17.81
CA GLY A 375 -15.47 16.79 16.38
C GLY A 375 -15.76 15.43 15.77
N GLN A 376 -16.30 15.47 14.56
CA GLN A 376 -16.53 14.28 13.76
C GLN A 376 -15.16 13.63 13.45
N GLN A 377 -14.92 12.43 14.01
CA GLN A 377 -13.81 11.57 13.61
C GLN A 377 -14.23 10.81 12.37
N VAL A 378 -13.36 10.76 11.37
CA VAL A 378 -13.63 10.04 10.13
C VAL A 378 -12.44 9.16 9.79
N TYR A 379 -12.61 7.84 9.90
CA TYR A 379 -11.57 6.88 9.52
C TYR A 379 -11.29 6.92 8.02
N LEU A 380 -10.01 6.85 7.64
CA LEU A 380 -9.58 6.97 6.24
C LEU A 380 -10.08 5.82 5.37
N HIS A 381 -10.31 4.63 5.92
CA HIS A 381 -10.95 3.52 5.19
C HIS A 381 -12.43 3.80 4.85
N LEU A 382 -13.03 4.85 5.43
CA LEU A 382 -14.38 5.34 5.11
C LEU A 382 -14.36 6.61 4.23
N VAL A 383 -13.17 7.09 3.85
CA VAL A 383 -12.99 8.36 3.13
C VAL A 383 -12.71 8.09 1.66
N TRP A 384 -13.43 8.79 0.76
CA TRP A 384 -13.00 8.96 -0.62
C TRP A 384 -13.00 10.43 -1.02
N MET A 385 -12.11 10.79 -1.94
CA MET A 385 -11.91 12.18 -2.34
C MET A 385 -12.28 12.36 -3.81
N THR A 386 -12.83 13.51 -4.15
CA THR A 386 -12.86 13.98 -5.54
C THR A 386 -12.17 15.32 -5.63
N ASN A 387 -11.36 15.49 -6.68
CA ASN A 387 -10.79 16.78 -6.97
C ASN A 387 -11.84 17.63 -7.68
N ASN A 388 -12.47 18.52 -6.93
CA ASN A 388 -13.33 19.54 -7.52
C ASN A 388 -12.43 20.53 -8.25
N ARG A 389 -12.75 20.92 -9.49
CA ARG A 389 -11.88 21.72 -10.39
C ARG A 389 -11.66 23.18 -9.92
N SER A 390 -11.74 23.45 -8.63
CA SER A 390 -11.65 24.76 -8.00
C SER A 390 -10.30 24.93 -7.29
N PRO A 391 -9.69 26.12 -7.36
CA PRO A 391 -8.29 26.32 -6.98
C PRO A 391 -8.01 26.21 -5.47
N ASN A 392 -9.03 26.31 -4.61
CA ASN A 392 -8.88 26.42 -3.15
C ASN A 392 -9.81 25.47 -2.36
N GLN A 393 -10.47 24.51 -3.00
CA GLN A 393 -11.40 23.60 -2.34
C GLN A 393 -11.32 22.18 -2.89
N PHE A 394 -11.59 21.19 -2.05
CA PHE A 394 -11.72 19.79 -2.44
C PHE A 394 -12.83 19.12 -1.64
N ASP A 395 -13.40 18.06 -2.19
CA ASP A 395 -14.51 17.34 -1.59
C ASP A 395 -14.04 16.01 -1.01
N ILE A 396 -14.37 15.79 0.25
CA ILE A 396 -14.25 14.50 0.92
C ILE A 396 -15.66 13.94 1.10
N PHE A 397 -15.81 12.66 0.77
CA PHE A 397 -17.04 11.93 0.97
C PHE A 397 -16.85 10.90 2.07
N VAL A 398 -17.87 10.84 2.91
CA VAL A 398 -17.96 9.95 4.06
C VAL A 398 -19.35 9.30 3.99
N PRO A 399 -19.55 8.08 4.47
CA PRO A 399 -20.87 7.46 4.52
C PRO A 399 -21.93 8.41 5.13
N GLY A 400 -22.96 8.74 4.34
CA GLY A 400 -24.09 9.58 4.75
C GLY A 400 -23.95 11.09 4.50
N PHE A 401 -22.76 11.62 4.17
CA PHE A 401 -22.58 13.06 3.93
C PHE A 401 -21.32 13.39 3.14
N GLN A 402 -21.36 14.50 2.40
CA GLN A 402 -20.22 15.12 1.73
C GLN A 402 -19.70 16.29 2.57
N LEU A 403 -18.39 16.42 2.67
CA LEU A 403 -17.70 17.57 3.25
C LEU A 403 -16.92 18.29 2.14
N THR A 404 -17.23 19.57 1.93
CA THR A 404 -16.41 20.45 1.09
C THR A 404 -15.43 21.18 2.00
N LEU A 405 -14.13 21.00 1.79
CA LEU A 405 -13.07 21.65 2.56
C LEU A 405 -12.47 22.78 1.72
N GLN A 406 -12.45 23.98 2.28
CA GLN A 406 -11.96 25.18 1.61
C GLN A 406 -10.83 25.84 2.41
N PHE A 407 -9.73 26.15 1.73
CA PHE A 407 -8.61 26.91 2.29
C PHE A 407 -8.95 28.42 2.32
N ASP A 408 -8.42 29.13 3.32
CA ASP A 408 -8.58 30.59 3.44
C ASP A 408 -7.85 31.29 2.27
N GLU A 409 -8.43 32.35 1.69
CA GLU A 409 -8.04 32.97 0.40
C GLU A 409 -6.58 33.44 0.33
N LYS A 410 -5.89 33.53 1.47
CA LYS A 410 -4.48 33.93 1.60
C LYS A 410 -3.48 32.79 1.39
N LYS A 411 -3.90 31.52 1.25
CA LYS A 411 -3.02 30.33 1.13
C LYS A 411 -3.16 29.68 -0.25
N GLN A 412 -2.03 29.61 -0.96
CA GLN A 412 -1.90 29.29 -2.39
C GLN A 412 -2.21 27.82 -2.76
N MET A 413 -2.47 27.60 -4.06
CA MET A 413 -2.60 26.31 -4.79
C MET A 413 -1.62 25.20 -4.35
N GLY A 414 -0.43 25.55 -3.84
CA GLY A 414 0.56 24.60 -3.33
C GLY A 414 0.15 23.85 -2.05
N GLU A 415 -0.60 24.49 -1.14
CA GLU A 415 -1.09 23.81 0.07
C GLU A 415 -2.21 22.81 -0.24
N LEU A 416 -3.08 23.13 -1.22
CA LEU A 416 -4.13 22.23 -1.70
C LEU A 416 -3.53 20.95 -2.31
N GLN A 417 -2.57 21.09 -3.23
CA GLN A 417 -1.92 19.94 -3.88
C GLN A 417 -1.17 19.07 -2.88
N ALA A 418 -0.53 19.67 -1.87
CA ALA A 418 0.14 18.94 -0.80
C ALA A 418 -0.85 18.17 0.09
N TRP A 419 -2.00 18.75 0.42
CA TRP A 419 -3.05 18.08 1.19
C TRP A 419 -3.71 16.93 0.41
N ILE A 420 -4.04 17.14 -0.87
CA ILE A 420 -4.59 16.11 -1.76
C ILE A 420 -3.60 14.93 -1.86
N LYS A 421 -2.32 15.22 -2.10
CA LYS A 421 -1.27 14.20 -2.18
C LYS A 421 -1.15 13.42 -0.88
N ASP A 422 -1.01 14.11 0.25
CA ASP A 422 -0.77 13.44 1.53
C ASP A 422 -2.00 12.66 1.99
N LEU A 423 -3.22 13.16 1.78
CA LEU A 423 -4.45 12.41 2.05
C LEU A 423 -4.56 11.16 1.18
N THR A 424 -4.24 11.27 -0.12
CA THR A 424 -4.27 10.12 -1.06
C THR A 424 -3.27 9.04 -0.65
N VAL A 425 -2.02 9.43 -0.36
CA VAL A 425 -0.97 8.51 0.10
C VAL A 425 -1.35 7.86 1.43
N SER A 426 -1.97 8.61 2.35
CA SER A 426 -2.41 8.08 3.64
C SER A 426 -3.49 7.02 3.50
N ILE A 427 -4.46 7.25 2.61
CA ILE A 427 -5.52 6.28 2.30
C ILE A 427 -4.91 5.01 1.69
N ASP A 428 -4.04 5.16 0.69
CA ASP A 428 -3.41 4.04 -0.01
C ASP A 428 -2.48 3.22 0.91
N ASP A 429 -1.64 3.86 1.71
CA ASP A 429 -0.76 3.21 2.68
C ASP A 429 -1.54 2.48 3.78
N HIS A 430 -2.62 3.08 4.30
CA HIS A 430 -3.47 2.45 5.31
C HIS A 430 -4.13 1.19 4.78
N LEU A 431 -4.66 1.24 3.55
CA LEU A 431 -5.23 0.08 2.88
C LEU A 431 -4.16 -0.99 2.65
N LYS A 432 -2.99 -0.64 2.11
CA LYS A 432 -1.89 -1.59 1.86
C LYS A 432 -1.40 -2.32 3.11
N LYS A 433 -1.18 -1.60 4.22
CA LYS A 433 -0.68 -2.20 5.47
C LYS A 433 -1.68 -3.16 6.10
N TYR A 434 -2.96 -2.76 6.11
CA TYR A 434 -4.05 -3.60 6.60
C TYR A 434 -4.14 -4.97 5.88
N TRP A 435 -3.79 -5.02 4.59
CA TRP A 435 -3.86 -6.26 3.79
C TRP A 435 -2.55 -7.07 3.74
N LYS A 436 -1.39 -6.43 3.89
CA LYS A 436 -0.08 -7.10 3.87
C LYS A 436 0.09 -8.10 5.02
N GLU A 437 -0.33 -7.72 6.23
CA GLU A 437 -0.25 -8.59 7.43
C GLU A 437 -1.13 -9.85 7.30
N LYS A 438 -2.19 -9.82 6.46
CA LYS A 438 -3.07 -10.97 6.17
C LYS A 438 -2.52 -11.88 5.06
N LEU A 439 -1.83 -11.32 4.06
CA LEU A 439 -1.34 -12.05 2.88
C LEU A 439 -0.07 -12.89 3.19
N GLU A 440 0.79 -12.40 4.08
CA GLU A 440 2.04 -13.09 4.47
C GLU A 440 1.77 -14.40 5.25
N ALA A 441 0.63 -14.52 5.93
CA ALA A 441 0.19 -15.78 6.57
C ALA A 441 -0.29 -16.85 5.58
N GLU A 442 -0.74 -16.47 4.37
CA GLU A 442 -1.20 -17.39 3.33
C GLU A 442 -0.06 -17.95 2.46
N ILE A 443 1.00 -17.15 2.24
CA ILE A 443 2.16 -17.50 1.40
C ILE A 443 3.03 -18.61 2.04
N GLU A 444 3.16 -18.63 3.37
CA GLU A 444 3.90 -19.67 4.10
C GLU A 444 3.25 -21.06 3.90
N ASN A 445 1.95 -21.09 3.62
CA ASN A 445 1.18 -22.32 3.42
C ASN A 445 1.34 -22.89 1.99
N THR A 446 1.69 -22.04 1.02
CA THR A 446 1.75 -22.42 -0.42
C THR A 446 3.14 -22.89 -0.87
N LYS A 447 4.22 -22.52 -0.16
CA LYS A 447 5.60 -22.95 -0.47
C LYS A 447 5.86 -24.46 -0.32
N ASN A 448 4.99 -25.18 0.39
CA ASN A 448 5.14 -26.63 0.63
C ASN A 448 4.70 -27.53 -0.53
N GLN A 449 4.18 -26.98 -1.65
CA GLN A 449 3.46 -27.78 -2.64
C GLN A 449 4.03 -27.88 -4.06
N VAL A 450 5.15 -27.23 -4.43
CA VAL A 450 5.65 -27.33 -5.82
C VAL A 450 7.18 -27.43 -5.87
N LYS A 451 7.68 -28.66 -5.98
CA LYS A 451 9.02 -29.02 -6.47
C LYS A 451 8.87 -30.02 -7.62
N ASP A 452 9.68 -29.81 -8.66
CA ASP A 452 9.98 -30.66 -9.82
C ASP A 452 9.13 -30.50 -11.09
N LEU A 453 9.75 -29.90 -12.14
CA LEU A 453 10.14 -30.58 -13.41
C LEU A 453 10.48 -29.55 -14.52
N SER A 454 11.63 -29.71 -15.20
CA SER A 454 12.12 -28.84 -16.28
C SER A 454 13.02 -29.60 -17.29
N ILE A 455 12.70 -29.67 -18.60
CA ILE A 455 13.68 -29.83 -19.71
C ILE A 455 13.09 -29.50 -21.14
N PRO A 456 13.89 -29.35 -22.24
CA PRO A 456 13.72 -28.33 -23.30
C PRO A 456 13.64 -28.88 -24.77
N PHE A 457 13.45 -28.03 -25.80
CA PHE A 457 13.64 -28.41 -27.22
C PHE A 457 13.85 -27.22 -28.21
N THR A 458 14.42 -27.51 -29.38
CA THR A 458 15.01 -26.60 -30.40
C THR A 458 14.41 -26.80 -31.80
N VAL A 459 14.34 -25.79 -32.69
CA VAL A 459 14.01 -25.96 -34.14
C VAL A 459 14.83 -25.03 -35.06
N PRO A 460 15.22 -25.44 -36.29
CA PRO A 460 16.08 -24.69 -37.25
C PRO A 460 15.41 -24.16 -38.55
N GLY A 461 15.92 -23.03 -39.07
CA GLY A 461 16.31 -22.69 -40.47
C GLY A 461 15.31 -22.64 -41.65
N ILE A 462 15.42 -21.61 -42.51
CA ILE A 462 15.42 -21.62 -44.01
C ILE A 462 15.87 -20.23 -44.55
N THR A 463 16.58 -20.24 -45.69
CA THR A 463 17.35 -19.16 -46.34
C THR A 463 16.70 -18.55 -47.59
N GLU A 464 17.08 -17.31 -47.91
CA GLU A 464 16.72 -16.51 -49.12
C GLU A 464 17.52 -16.89 -50.39
N SER A 465 16.92 -16.71 -51.58
CA SER A 465 17.68 -16.47 -52.82
C SER A 465 16.85 -15.90 -53.98
N ASN A 466 17.38 -14.82 -54.57
CA ASN A 466 17.35 -14.37 -55.97
C ASN A 466 16.25 -13.40 -56.46
N LEU A 467 16.65 -12.19 -56.84
CA LEU A 467 16.38 -11.60 -58.18
C LEU A 467 17.25 -10.35 -58.46
N ASN A 468 17.81 -10.29 -59.67
CA ASN A 468 18.65 -9.24 -60.26
C ASN A 468 18.02 -8.86 -61.62
N CYS A 469 17.82 -7.56 -61.96
CA CYS A 469 17.90 -7.01 -63.34
C CYS A 469 17.66 -5.47 -63.37
N GLU A 470 18.42 -4.74 -64.19
CA GLU A 470 18.38 -3.28 -64.42
C GLU A 470 17.18 -2.82 -65.29
N THR A 471 16.56 -1.66 -65.01
CA THR A 471 15.68 -0.91 -65.95
C THR A 471 15.31 0.50 -65.47
N LYS A 472 15.87 1.55 -66.09
CA LYS A 472 15.65 2.99 -65.81
C LYS A 472 14.21 3.40 -65.44
N ASP A 473 14.14 4.45 -64.62
CA ASP A 473 12.90 5.03 -64.10
C ASP A 473 11.90 5.38 -65.22
N ARG A 474 10.67 4.85 -65.12
CA ARG A 474 9.59 5.11 -66.09
C ARG A 474 8.23 5.06 -65.40
N PHE A 475 7.26 5.81 -65.89
CA PHE A 475 5.85 5.63 -65.54
C PHE A 475 5.17 4.77 -66.59
N GLY A 476 4.34 3.80 -66.20
CA GLY A 476 3.58 3.00 -67.17
C GLY A 476 2.77 1.87 -66.56
N ASP A 477 1.90 1.29 -67.39
CA ASP A 477 1.07 0.14 -67.06
C ASP A 477 1.77 -1.19 -67.34
N SER A 478 1.46 -2.22 -66.56
CA SER A 478 1.91 -3.59 -66.77
C SER A 478 0.87 -4.58 -66.26
N LYS A 479 0.71 -5.67 -66.99
CA LYS A 479 -0.10 -6.83 -66.59
C LYS A 479 0.81 -8.03 -66.39
N PHE A 480 0.67 -8.68 -65.25
CA PHE A 480 1.50 -9.80 -64.84
C PHE A 480 0.79 -11.14 -65.12
N PRO A 481 1.52 -12.25 -65.31
CA PRO A 481 0.94 -13.56 -65.62
C PRO A 481 0.01 -14.13 -64.53
N ASP A 482 0.18 -13.69 -63.28
CA ASP A 482 -0.64 -14.04 -62.13
C ASP A 482 -2.00 -13.30 -62.10
N GLY A 483 -2.24 -12.43 -63.08
CA GLY A 483 -3.44 -11.60 -63.18
C GLY A 483 -3.33 -10.27 -62.44
N ALA A 484 -2.17 -9.92 -61.87
CA ALA A 484 -1.95 -8.60 -61.31
C ALA A 484 -1.89 -7.54 -62.42
N SER A 485 -2.31 -6.32 -62.11
CA SER A 485 -2.06 -5.15 -62.94
C SER A 485 -1.48 -4.02 -62.11
N TYR A 486 -0.47 -3.35 -62.63
CA TYR A 486 0.13 -2.17 -62.01
C TYR A 486 0.14 -1.01 -63.00
N ASN A 487 -0.16 0.20 -62.52
CA ASN A 487 0.00 1.44 -63.24
C ASN A 487 0.68 2.45 -62.33
N GLY A 488 1.94 2.77 -62.60
CA GLY A 488 2.70 3.63 -61.71
C GLY A 488 4.16 3.82 -62.12
N TRP A 489 4.94 4.36 -61.19
CA TRP A 489 6.36 4.59 -61.35
C TRP A 489 7.16 3.30 -61.14
N TRP A 490 8.20 3.13 -61.95
CA TRP A 490 9.14 2.02 -61.92
C TRP A 490 10.54 2.58 -61.68
N ASN A 491 11.38 1.86 -60.95
CA ASN A 491 12.82 2.09 -60.83
C ASN A 491 13.55 0.75 -60.90
N ASN A 492 14.51 0.62 -61.80
CA ASN A 492 15.23 -0.62 -62.09
C ASN A 492 14.34 -1.85 -62.31
N GLY A 493 13.20 -1.67 -62.99
CA GLY A 493 12.26 -2.76 -63.28
C GLY A 493 11.41 -3.18 -62.09
N VAL A 494 11.53 -2.47 -60.98
CA VAL A 494 10.82 -2.70 -59.73
C VAL A 494 9.83 -1.55 -59.50
N MET A 495 8.63 -1.84 -58.97
CA MET A 495 7.63 -0.80 -58.67
C MET A 495 8.18 0.16 -57.60
N ASN A 496 8.16 1.46 -57.85
CA ASN A 496 8.75 2.45 -56.95
C ASN A 496 8.08 3.81 -57.15
N GLY A 497 7.75 4.56 -56.09
CA GLY A 497 6.98 5.80 -56.18
C GLY A 497 5.47 5.55 -56.18
N PHE A 498 4.66 6.54 -56.60
CA PHE A 498 3.20 6.40 -56.56
C PHE A 498 2.66 5.47 -57.67
N GLY A 499 1.69 4.63 -57.35
CA GLY A 499 1.01 3.80 -58.34
C GLY A 499 -0.29 3.16 -57.85
N GLU A 500 -0.97 2.53 -58.79
CA GLU A 500 -2.18 1.74 -58.60
C GLU A 500 -1.87 0.28 -58.92
N TYR A 501 -2.16 -0.63 -57.99
CA TYR A 501 -1.91 -2.06 -58.09
C TYR A 501 -3.17 -2.84 -57.78
N SER A 502 -3.57 -3.72 -58.69
CA SER A 502 -4.72 -4.61 -58.52
C SER A 502 -4.27 -6.06 -58.61
N LEU A 503 -4.58 -6.88 -57.61
CA LEU A 503 -4.32 -8.31 -57.60
C LEU A 503 -5.48 -9.05 -56.92
N HIS A 504 -6.05 -10.04 -57.60
CA HIS A 504 -7.14 -10.90 -57.07
C HIS A 504 -8.32 -10.12 -56.45
N GLY A 505 -8.66 -8.95 -57.01
CA GLY A 505 -9.74 -8.10 -56.52
C GLY A 505 -9.38 -7.20 -55.33
N ASN A 506 -8.11 -7.19 -54.90
CA ASN A 506 -7.57 -6.17 -54.01
C ASN A 506 -7.01 -5.03 -54.83
N ASP A 507 -7.47 -3.81 -54.60
CA ASP A 507 -7.05 -2.60 -55.28
C ASP A 507 -6.31 -1.68 -54.32
N PHE A 508 -5.01 -1.50 -54.54
CA PHE A 508 -4.15 -0.60 -53.80
C PHE A 508 -3.79 0.64 -54.62
N GLN A 509 -3.81 1.81 -53.98
CA GLN A 509 -3.36 3.08 -54.55
C GLN A 509 -2.47 3.77 -53.51
N GLY A 510 -1.19 4.00 -53.83
CA GLY A 510 -0.26 4.58 -52.87
C GLY A 510 1.19 4.53 -53.32
N LEU A 511 2.10 4.76 -52.37
CA LEU A 511 3.54 4.73 -52.62
C LEU A 511 4.08 3.29 -52.61
N PHE A 512 5.10 3.06 -53.42
CA PHE A 512 5.87 1.83 -53.53
C PHE A 512 7.35 2.11 -53.31
N GLU A 513 8.05 1.17 -52.70
CA GLU A 513 9.49 1.20 -52.50
C GLU A 513 10.00 -0.23 -52.65
N ASP A 514 11.00 -0.44 -53.51
CA ASP A 514 11.55 -1.77 -53.84
C ASP A 514 10.50 -2.84 -54.12
N GLY A 515 9.41 -2.46 -54.80
CA GLY A 515 8.37 -3.38 -55.26
C GLY A 515 7.26 -3.61 -54.25
N LEU A 516 7.38 -3.04 -53.04
CA LEU A 516 6.44 -3.24 -51.94
C LEU A 516 5.70 -1.95 -51.62
N GLN A 517 4.46 -2.07 -51.15
CA GLN A 517 3.69 -0.93 -50.66
C GLN A 517 4.42 -0.28 -49.47
N SER A 518 4.63 1.03 -49.53
CA SER A 518 5.35 1.84 -48.55
C SER A 518 4.65 3.18 -48.37
N GLY A 519 4.93 3.92 -47.30
CA GLY A 519 4.38 5.27 -47.08
C GLY A 519 2.84 5.32 -47.02
N LEU A 520 2.24 6.44 -47.44
CA LEU A 520 0.79 6.60 -47.43
C LEU A 520 0.13 5.87 -48.60
N GLY A 521 -0.95 5.12 -48.32
CA GLY A 521 -1.69 4.39 -49.34
C GLY A 521 -3.10 3.98 -48.89
N LYS A 522 -3.96 3.72 -49.86
CA LYS A 522 -5.32 3.22 -49.71
C LYS A 522 -5.43 1.84 -50.34
N CYS A 523 -6.01 0.87 -49.63
CA CYS A 523 -6.34 -0.44 -50.17
C CYS A 523 -7.85 -0.69 -50.03
N SER A 524 -8.46 -1.23 -51.07
CA SER A 524 -9.80 -1.81 -51.05
C SER A 524 -9.65 -3.30 -51.30
N TYR A 525 -10.02 -4.12 -50.32
CA TYR A 525 -9.85 -5.56 -50.38
C TYR A 525 -11.06 -6.24 -51.04
N TYR A 526 -10.85 -7.39 -51.66
CA TYR A 526 -11.93 -8.19 -52.27
C TYR A 526 -13.00 -8.61 -51.25
N THR A 527 -12.65 -8.63 -49.95
CA THR A 527 -13.57 -8.90 -48.84
C THR A 527 -14.58 -7.76 -48.62
N GLY A 528 -14.34 -6.59 -49.21
CA GLY A 528 -15.10 -5.35 -48.98
C GLY A 528 -14.49 -4.46 -47.89
N ASP A 529 -13.41 -4.89 -47.23
CA ASP A 529 -12.69 -4.08 -46.27
C ASP A 529 -11.89 -2.98 -46.97
N THR A 530 -11.68 -1.85 -46.30
CA THR A 530 -10.85 -0.77 -46.80
C THR A 530 -9.86 -0.33 -45.74
N TYR A 531 -8.65 0.03 -46.15
CA TYR A 531 -7.62 0.62 -45.30
C TYR A 531 -7.08 1.88 -45.96
N PHE A 532 -6.86 2.93 -45.17
CA PHE A 532 -6.17 4.15 -45.58
C PHE A 532 -5.17 4.53 -44.50
N GLY A 533 -3.88 4.60 -44.82
CA GLY A 533 -2.89 4.95 -43.82
C GLY A 533 -1.48 4.66 -44.28
N ASN A 534 -0.58 4.54 -43.31
CA ASN A 534 0.81 4.20 -43.56
C ASN A 534 0.99 2.71 -43.86
N TRP A 535 1.95 2.42 -44.73
CA TRP A 535 2.39 1.11 -45.17
C TRP A 535 3.90 1.02 -45.03
N ALA A 536 4.38 -0.18 -44.73
CA ALA A 536 5.79 -0.50 -44.79
C ALA A 536 5.94 -1.97 -45.20
N THR A 537 6.89 -2.25 -46.08
CA THR A 537 7.21 -3.61 -46.53
C THR A 537 5.98 -4.41 -46.98
N GLY A 538 5.04 -3.75 -47.67
CA GLY A 538 3.84 -4.36 -48.23
C GLY A 538 2.67 -4.55 -47.26
N LEU A 539 2.81 -4.14 -45.99
CA LEU A 539 1.77 -4.31 -44.96
C LEU A 539 1.40 -2.98 -44.31
N PRO A 540 0.14 -2.82 -43.82
CA PRO A 540 -0.22 -1.71 -42.96
C PRO A 540 0.70 -1.59 -41.74
N ASN A 541 1.30 -0.41 -41.58
CA ASN A 541 2.29 -0.15 -40.54
C ASN A 541 2.31 1.36 -40.22
N GLY A 542 2.12 1.73 -38.95
CA GLY A 542 1.93 3.11 -38.52
C GLY A 542 0.45 3.50 -38.43
N ARG A 543 0.14 4.80 -38.50
CA ARG A 543 -1.23 5.29 -38.31
C ARG A 543 -2.10 5.05 -39.54
N GLY A 544 -3.34 4.61 -39.34
CA GLY A 544 -4.32 4.43 -40.40
C GLY A 544 -5.75 4.30 -39.92
N ASP A 545 -6.66 4.31 -40.89
CA ASP A 545 -8.09 4.11 -40.78
C ASP A 545 -8.47 2.83 -41.52
N TRP A 546 -9.13 1.91 -40.84
CA TRP A 546 -9.67 0.68 -41.40
C TRP A 546 -11.18 0.66 -41.26
N VAL A 547 -11.87 0.24 -42.32
CA VAL A 547 -13.31 0.02 -42.32
C VAL A 547 -13.58 -1.35 -42.89
N SER A 548 -14.22 -2.22 -42.12
CA SER A 548 -14.64 -3.54 -42.60
C SER A 548 -15.83 -3.48 -43.55
N ALA A 549 -16.08 -4.58 -44.26
CA ALA A 549 -17.30 -4.80 -45.02
C ALA A 549 -18.58 -4.72 -44.15
N SER A 550 -18.49 -5.08 -42.85
CA SER A 550 -19.57 -4.93 -41.86
C SER A 550 -19.71 -3.51 -41.31
N ASN A 551 -18.90 -2.55 -41.79
CA ASN A 551 -18.88 -1.15 -41.35
C ASN A 551 -18.40 -0.95 -39.89
N ASP A 552 -17.68 -1.93 -39.33
CA ASP A 552 -16.80 -1.72 -38.17
C ASP A 552 -15.63 -0.82 -38.59
N LYS A 553 -15.25 0.14 -37.74
CA LYS A 553 -14.26 1.17 -38.05
C LYS A 553 -13.18 1.20 -36.98
N PHE A 554 -11.92 1.18 -37.41
CA PHE A 554 -10.78 1.39 -36.54
C PHE A 554 -9.94 2.56 -37.03
N THR A 555 -9.56 3.44 -36.11
CA THR A 555 -8.62 4.54 -36.36
C THR A 555 -7.51 4.44 -35.33
N GLY A 556 -6.28 4.20 -35.74
CA GLY A 556 -5.19 4.00 -34.80
C GLY A 556 -3.89 3.57 -35.44
N GLU A 557 -3.01 3.00 -34.62
CA GLU A 557 -1.73 2.46 -35.06
C GLU A 557 -1.86 0.99 -35.52
N PHE A 558 -1.05 0.62 -36.50
CA PHE A 558 -0.92 -0.72 -37.06
C PHE A 558 0.54 -1.15 -37.02
N LEU A 559 0.78 -2.44 -36.83
CA LEU A 559 2.09 -3.05 -36.94
C LEU A 559 1.95 -4.39 -37.64
N HIS A 560 2.59 -4.55 -38.80
CA HIS A 560 2.52 -5.76 -39.63
C HIS A 560 1.08 -6.23 -39.87
N ASN A 561 0.20 -5.32 -40.35
CA ASN A 561 -1.21 -5.59 -40.65
C ASN A 561 -2.12 -5.87 -39.44
N ARG A 562 -1.63 -5.72 -38.20
CA ARG A 562 -2.44 -5.87 -36.98
C ARG A 562 -2.60 -4.55 -36.27
N LYS A 563 -3.77 -4.32 -35.64
CA LYS A 563 -3.99 -3.15 -34.78
C LYS A 563 -3.03 -3.23 -33.61
N HIS A 564 -2.32 -2.13 -33.36
CA HIS A 564 -1.29 -2.03 -32.34
C HIS A 564 -1.31 -0.64 -31.73
N GLY A 565 -0.67 -0.44 -30.58
CA GLY A 565 -0.53 0.89 -30.00
C GLY A 565 -1.87 1.55 -29.70
N LYS A 566 -1.96 2.88 -29.82
CA LYS A 566 -3.20 3.61 -29.48
C LYS A 566 -4.19 3.59 -30.64
N GLY A 567 -5.47 3.37 -30.33
CA GLY A 567 -6.54 3.41 -31.33
C GLY A 567 -7.94 3.55 -30.76
N GLU A 568 -8.88 3.81 -31.66
CA GLU A 568 -10.32 3.83 -31.43
C GLU A 568 -10.97 2.80 -32.36
N MET A 569 -11.72 1.87 -31.78
CA MET A 569 -12.57 0.91 -32.49
C MET A 569 -14.04 1.29 -32.29
N LYS A 570 -14.81 1.30 -33.37
CA LYS A 570 -16.27 1.46 -33.38
C LYS A 570 -16.86 0.27 -34.11
N TRP A 571 -17.65 -0.53 -33.42
CA TRP A 571 -18.32 -1.66 -34.03
C TRP A 571 -19.68 -1.23 -34.58
N ALA A 572 -20.14 -1.90 -35.63
CA ALA A 572 -21.43 -1.65 -36.26
C ALA A 572 -22.62 -1.92 -35.32
N ASN A 573 -22.41 -2.75 -34.29
CA ASN A 573 -23.40 -3.00 -33.23
C ASN A 573 -23.58 -1.79 -32.28
N GLY A 574 -22.75 -0.75 -32.39
CA GLY A 574 -22.77 0.46 -31.55
C GLY A 574 -21.78 0.45 -30.40
N ASP A 575 -21.04 -0.64 -30.17
CA ASP A 575 -19.96 -0.67 -29.20
C ASP A 575 -18.80 0.23 -29.65
N ARG A 576 -18.05 0.75 -28.68
CA ARG A 576 -16.93 1.64 -28.93
C ARG A 576 -15.83 1.40 -27.91
N PHE A 577 -14.62 1.20 -28.38
CA PHE A 577 -13.42 1.10 -27.55
C PHE A 577 -12.42 2.19 -27.89
N VAL A 578 -11.83 2.82 -26.89
CA VAL A 578 -10.69 3.74 -27.04
C VAL A 578 -9.60 3.30 -26.08
N GLY A 579 -8.43 2.96 -26.58
CA GLY A 579 -7.36 2.47 -25.72
C GLY A 579 -6.15 1.96 -26.48
N VAL A 580 -5.38 1.10 -25.81
CA VAL A 580 -4.20 0.45 -26.39
C VAL A 580 -4.58 -0.93 -26.94
N PHE A 581 -3.98 -1.28 -28.08
CA PHE A 581 -4.14 -2.53 -28.79
C PHE A 581 -2.81 -3.25 -28.89
N LYS A 582 -2.86 -4.58 -28.89
CA LYS A 582 -1.74 -5.44 -29.22
C LYS A 582 -2.28 -6.64 -30.00
N ASP A 583 -1.78 -6.81 -31.22
CA ASP A 583 -2.12 -7.95 -32.07
C ASP A 583 -3.64 -8.11 -32.28
N ASP A 584 -4.30 -7.01 -32.65
CA ASP A 584 -5.75 -6.88 -32.90
C ASP A 584 -6.66 -6.88 -31.66
N GLU A 585 -6.11 -7.13 -30.47
CA GLU A 585 -6.88 -7.18 -29.22
C GLU A 585 -6.63 -5.96 -28.33
N PRO A 586 -7.65 -5.47 -27.59
CA PRO A 586 -7.46 -4.54 -26.48
C PRO A 586 -6.42 -5.05 -25.49
N ASN A 587 -5.42 -4.23 -25.18
CA ASN A 587 -4.33 -4.60 -24.28
C ASN A 587 -3.76 -3.35 -23.59
N GLY A 588 -3.66 -3.34 -22.26
CA GLY A 588 -3.33 -2.15 -21.47
C GLY A 588 -4.57 -1.29 -21.17
N HIS A 589 -4.38 0.01 -20.92
CA HIS A 589 -5.47 0.87 -20.47
C HIS A 589 -6.43 1.27 -21.60
N GLY A 590 -7.73 1.25 -21.31
CA GLY A 590 -8.77 1.67 -22.27
C GLY A 590 -10.15 1.91 -21.66
N GLU A 591 -11.05 2.40 -22.50
CA GLU A 591 -12.46 2.62 -22.21
C GLU A 591 -13.32 1.90 -23.26
N LEU A 592 -14.14 0.95 -22.81
CA LEU A 592 -15.14 0.24 -23.62
C LEU A 592 -16.53 0.73 -23.24
N VAL A 593 -17.24 1.30 -24.20
CA VAL A 593 -18.65 1.70 -24.09
C VAL A 593 -19.46 0.73 -24.94
N PHE A 594 -20.32 -0.05 -24.31
CA PHE A 594 -21.25 -0.93 -25.02
C PHE A 594 -22.44 -0.14 -25.56
N ALA A 595 -23.07 -0.65 -26.62
CA ALA A 595 -24.31 -0.10 -27.19
C ALA A 595 -25.45 0.00 -26.16
N SER A 596 -25.43 -0.86 -25.13
CA SER A 596 -26.35 -0.82 -23.99
C SER A 596 -26.15 0.39 -23.06
N GLY A 597 -25.05 1.13 -23.21
CA GLY A 597 -24.61 2.21 -22.33
C GLY A 597 -23.78 1.74 -21.13
N LEU A 598 -23.59 0.42 -20.95
CA LEU A 598 -22.63 -0.12 -19.99
C LEU A 598 -21.23 0.36 -20.39
N THR A 599 -20.45 0.83 -19.43
CA THR A 599 -19.11 1.39 -19.68
C THR A 599 -18.09 0.73 -18.77
N TYR A 600 -17.01 0.20 -19.32
CA TYR A 600 -15.83 -0.23 -18.57
C TYR A 600 -14.66 0.71 -18.85
N LYS A 601 -13.96 1.15 -17.79
CA LYS A 601 -12.72 1.93 -17.88
C LYS A 601 -11.67 1.27 -17.02
N GLY A 602 -10.55 0.85 -17.59
CA GLY A 602 -9.53 0.13 -16.84
C GLY A 602 -8.52 -0.57 -17.73
N ASP A 603 -7.80 -1.52 -17.15
CA ASP A 603 -6.83 -2.31 -17.88
C ASP A 603 -7.49 -3.48 -18.61
N PHE A 604 -6.87 -3.87 -19.72
CA PHE A 604 -7.24 -4.98 -20.57
C PHE A 604 -6.03 -5.90 -20.79
N GLU A 605 -6.28 -7.20 -20.86
CA GLU A 605 -5.29 -8.18 -21.27
C GLU A 605 -5.97 -9.21 -22.19
N ALA A 606 -5.43 -9.37 -23.40
CA ALA A 606 -6.00 -10.24 -24.43
C ALA A 606 -7.51 -10.02 -24.66
N GLY A 607 -7.92 -8.75 -24.76
CA GLY A 607 -9.31 -8.34 -24.97
C GLY A 607 -10.23 -8.43 -23.73
N LEU A 608 -9.77 -8.98 -22.60
CA LEU A 608 -10.56 -9.14 -21.39
C LEU A 608 -10.24 -8.06 -20.35
N PHE A 609 -11.21 -7.72 -19.50
CA PHE A 609 -10.99 -6.83 -18.36
C PHE A 609 -9.93 -7.44 -17.42
N HIS A 610 -8.93 -6.64 -17.07
CA HIS A 610 -7.81 -7.05 -16.23
C HIS A 610 -7.37 -5.89 -15.32
N GLY A 611 -6.56 -6.18 -14.31
CA GLY A 611 -5.91 -5.16 -13.49
C GLY A 611 -6.94 -4.35 -12.72
N LYS A 612 -6.83 -3.02 -12.76
CA LYS A 612 -7.78 -2.12 -12.09
C LYS A 612 -8.80 -1.59 -13.09
N GLY A 613 -10.07 -1.60 -12.71
CA GLY A 613 -11.13 -1.12 -13.60
C GLY A 613 -12.43 -0.75 -12.91
N VAL A 614 -13.17 0.14 -13.58
CA VAL A 614 -14.49 0.62 -13.17
C VAL A 614 -15.51 0.22 -14.21
N LEU A 615 -16.54 -0.54 -13.81
CA LEU A 615 -17.69 -0.90 -14.63
C LEU A 615 -18.90 -0.08 -14.17
N ILE A 616 -19.51 0.66 -15.08
CA ILE A 616 -20.61 1.60 -14.83
C ILE A 616 -21.81 1.18 -15.66
N SER A 617 -22.92 0.82 -15.02
CA SER A 617 -24.17 0.57 -15.71
C SER A 617 -24.92 1.89 -16.01
N PRO A 618 -25.80 1.91 -17.03
CA PRO A 618 -26.70 3.04 -17.29
C PRO A 618 -27.63 3.34 -16.10
N THR A 619 -27.93 2.33 -15.29
CA THR A 619 -28.82 2.42 -14.12
C THR A 619 -28.14 3.03 -12.89
N GLY A 620 -26.85 3.39 -12.97
CA GLY A 620 -26.07 3.97 -11.88
C GLY A 620 -25.40 2.96 -10.95
N LYS A 621 -25.62 1.65 -11.16
CA LYS A 621 -24.84 0.58 -10.50
C LYS A 621 -23.41 0.66 -11.00
N ASN A 622 -22.44 0.71 -10.09
CA ASN A 622 -21.04 0.81 -10.45
C ASN A 622 -20.18 -0.12 -9.60
N TYR A 623 -19.26 -0.82 -10.26
CA TYR A 623 -18.19 -1.57 -9.62
C TYR A 623 -16.87 -0.88 -9.88
N SER A 624 -16.01 -0.76 -8.86
CA SER A 624 -14.63 -0.29 -8.97
C SER A 624 -13.73 -1.25 -8.20
N GLY A 625 -12.76 -1.89 -8.86
CA GLY A 625 -11.92 -2.88 -8.19
C GLY A 625 -10.95 -3.62 -9.10
N ASP A 626 -10.44 -4.74 -8.58
CA ASP A 626 -9.56 -5.65 -9.32
C ASP A 626 -10.35 -6.56 -10.27
N TRP A 627 -9.71 -6.88 -11.39
CA TRP A 627 -10.20 -7.74 -12.45
C TRP A 627 -9.13 -8.73 -12.89
N VAL A 628 -9.53 -9.97 -13.14
CA VAL A 628 -8.70 -10.99 -13.78
C VAL A 628 -9.57 -11.71 -14.80
N ARG A 629 -9.16 -11.65 -16.08
CA ARG A 629 -9.82 -12.37 -17.19
C ARG A 629 -11.34 -12.12 -17.28
N GLY A 630 -11.76 -10.87 -17.08
CA GLY A 630 -13.17 -10.49 -17.14
C GLY A 630 -13.95 -10.67 -15.84
N GLU A 631 -13.35 -11.25 -14.80
CA GLU A 631 -14.01 -11.51 -13.53
C GLU A 631 -13.57 -10.53 -12.44
N ARG A 632 -14.53 -10.08 -11.62
CA ARG A 632 -14.22 -9.29 -10.41
C ARG A 632 -13.49 -10.18 -9.41
N CYS A 633 -12.32 -9.73 -8.98
CA CYS A 633 -11.49 -10.42 -8.01
C CYS A 633 -10.85 -9.40 -7.05
N GLY A 634 -9.94 -9.84 -6.17
CA GLY A 634 -9.13 -8.95 -5.34
C GLY A 634 -9.98 -8.04 -4.45
N ASN A 635 -9.70 -6.74 -4.45
CA ASN A 635 -10.48 -5.76 -3.69
C ASN A 635 -11.38 -4.94 -4.62
N GLY A 636 -12.62 -4.69 -4.21
CA GLY A 636 -13.55 -3.92 -5.02
C GLY A 636 -14.77 -3.39 -4.25
N VAL A 637 -15.37 -2.35 -4.81
CA VAL A 637 -16.57 -1.68 -4.31
C VAL A 637 -17.66 -1.78 -5.35
N LEU A 638 -18.80 -2.39 -5.00
CA LEU A 638 -20.02 -2.39 -5.78
C LEU A 638 -21.04 -1.45 -5.14
N LYS A 639 -21.43 -0.39 -5.83
CA LYS A 639 -22.52 0.51 -5.44
C LYS A 639 -23.75 0.21 -6.27
N TYR A 640 -24.90 0.12 -5.61
CA TYR A 640 -26.20 -0.07 -6.23
C TYR A 640 -26.91 1.28 -6.38
N SER A 641 -27.92 1.32 -7.24
CA SER A 641 -28.70 2.53 -7.54
C SER A 641 -29.56 3.02 -6.37
N ASP A 642 -29.89 2.14 -5.42
CA ASP A 642 -30.63 2.44 -4.19
C ASP A 642 -29.75 3.04 -3.07
N GLY A 643 -28.44 3.16 -3.30
CA GLY A 643 -27.44 3.61 -2.33
C GLY A 643 -26.86 2.50 -1.46
N SER A 644 -27.33 1.25 -1.61
CA SER A 644 -26.70 0.08 -1.00
C SER A 644 -25.31 -0.13 -1.60
N PHE A 645 -24.39 -0.70 -0.84
CA PHE A 645 -23.06 -1.00 -1.37
C PHE A 645 -22.41 -2.20 -0.68
N TYR A 646 -21.49 -2.83 -1.40
CA TYR A 646 -20.51 -3.75 -0.86
C TYR A 646 -19.11 -3.21 -1.12
N ALA A 647 -18.25 -3.23 -0.12
CA ALA A 647 -16.84 -2.88 -0.22
C ALA A 647 -16.01 -3.95 0.47
N GLY A 648 -15.21 -4.71 -0.27
CA GLY A 648 -14.48 -5.83 0.31
C GLY A 648 -13.73 -6.66 -0.71
N ARG A 649 -13.39 -7.88 -0.30
CA ARG A 649 -12.71 -8.84 -1.17
C ARG A 649 -13.69 -9.50 -2.14
N TRP A 650 -13.19 -9.85 -3.31
CA TRP A 650 -13.93 -10.50 -4.38
C TRP A 650 -13.17 -11.73 -4.86
N ASN A 651 -13.92 -12.77 -5.20
CA ASN A 651 -13.40 -13.95 -5.85
C ASN A 651 -14.42 -14.45 -6.86
N VAL A 652 -14.05 -14.54 -8.14
CA VAL A 652 -14.92 -15.02 -9.23
C VAL A 652 -16.31 -14.37 -9.15
N ASN A 653 -16.36 -13.04 -9.22
CA ASN A 653 -17.60 -12.25 -9.19
C ASN A 653 -18.44 -12.34 -7.90
N GLN A 654 -17.95 -12.97 -6.83
CA GLN A 654 -18.64 -13.12 -5.55
C GLN A 654 -17.95 -12.32 -4.45
N PHE A 655 -18.73 -11.82 -3.49
CA PHE A 655 -18.18 -11.31 -2.23
C PHE A 655 -17.41 -12.43 -1.53
N HIS A 656 -16.20 -12.14 -1.10
CA HIS A 656 -15.34 -13.10 -0.43
C HIS A 656 -14.46 -12.41 0.60
N GLY A 657 -13.89 -13.17 1.54
CA GLY A 657 -13.05 -12.63 2.61
C GLY A 657 -13.71 -11.48 3.37
N SER A 658 -12.91 -10.59 3.95
CA SER A 658 -13.44 -9.46 4.70
C SER A 658 -14.08 -8.41 3.79
N GLY A 659 -15.24 -7.92 4.21
CA GLY A 659 -15.94 -6.84 3.55
C GLY A 659 -16.98 -6.15 4.42
N THR A 660 -17.45 -5.02 3.91
CA THR A 660 -18.53 -4.21 4.47
C THR A 660 -19.69 -4.22 3.49
N LEU A 661 -20.87 -4.61 3.96
CA LEU A 661 -22.13 -4.55 3.23
C LEU A 661 -23.05 -3.56 3.92
N TYR A 662 -23.53 -2.58 3.18
CA TYR A 662 -24.53 -1.61 3.63
C TYR A 662 -25.80 -1.76 2.82
N ASN A 663 -26.92 -1.88 3.50
CA ASN A 663 -28.24 -1.92 2.89
C ASN A 663 -28.98 -0.60 3.17
N SER A 664 -29.30 0.14 2.10
CA SER A 664 -29.97 1.43 2.19
C SER A 664 -31.44 1.31 2.61
N SER A 665 -32.09 0.17 2.34
CA SER A 665 -33.52 -0.01 2.63
C SER A 665 -33.84 -0.08 4.12
N ASP A 666 -32.98 -0.75 4.89
CA ASP A 666 -33.12 -0.95 6.34
C ASP A 666 -32.07 -0.17 7.16
N GLY A 667 -31.05 0.40 6.50
CA GLY A 667 -29.93 1.09 7.15
C GLY A 667 -28.98 0.14 7.89
N CYS A 668 -29.06 -1.16 7.61
CA CYS A 668 -28.23 -2.18 8.24
C CYS A 668 -26.83 -2.18 7.60
N MET A 669 -25.80 -2.21 8.45
CA MET A 669 -24.41 -2.34 8.05
C MET A 669 -23.83 -3.62 8.64
N TYR A 670 -23.28 -4.47 7.79
CA TYR A 670 -22.50 -5.64 8.18
C TYR A 670 -21.03 -5.41 7.86
N VAL A 671 -20.14 -5.75 8.79
CA VAL A 671 -18.69 -5.77 8.61
C VAL A 671 -18.18 -7.13 9.08
N GLY A 672 -17.61 -7.94 8.20
CA GLY A 672 -17.14 -9.28 8.56
C GLY A 672 -16.69 -10.10 7.36
N GLU A 673 -16.54 -11.40 7.56
CA GLU A 673 -16.05 -12.32 6.53
C GLU A 673 -17.19 -12.87 5.65
N PHE A 674 -16.87 -13.09 4.38
CA PHE A 674 -17.76 -13.62 3.35
C PHE A 674 -17.15 -14.85 2.68
N VAL A 675 -17.97 -15.87 2.46
CA VAL A 675 -17.62 -17.03 1.64
C VAL A 675 -18.67 -17.20 0.55
N ARG A 676 -18.27 -16.98 -0.71
CA ARG A 676 -19.15 -17.13 -1.88
C ARG A 676 -20.45 -16.31 -1.78
N GLY A 677 -20.33 -15.06 -1.35
CA GLY A 677 -21.47 -14.15 -1.19
C GLY A 677 -22.21 -14.24 0.15
N VAL A 678 -21.86 -15.20 1.01
CA VAL A 678 -22.59 -15.51 2.26
C VAL A 678 -21.75 -15.08 3.46
N ARG A 679 -22.37 -14.48 4.48
CA ARG A 679 -21.66 -14.11 5.73
C ARG A 679 -21.26 -15.36 6.50
N GLU A 680 -19.99 -15.45 6.86
CA GLU A 680 -19.38 -16.60 7.54
C GLU A 680 -18.30 -16.07 8.51
N GLY A 681 -17.93 -16.82 9.54
CA GLY A 681 -16.85 -16.40 10.45
C GLY A 681 -17.21 -15.20 11.32
N ASP A 682 -16.23 -14.45 11.81
CA ASP A 682 -16.50 -13.32 12.71
C ASP A 682 -17.03 -12.10 11.94
N GLY A 683 -18.00 -11.39 12.54
CA GLY A 683 -18.55 -10.17 11.98
C GLY A 683 -19.35 -9.33 12.97
N THR A 684 -19.67 -8.12 12.54
CA THR A 684 -20.47 -7.14 13.27
C THR A 684 -21.63 -6.69 12.41
N ILE A 685 -22.84 -6.66 12.98
CA ILE A 685 -24.01 -6.00 12.40
C ILE A 685 -24.30 -4.75 13.24
N LEU A 686 -24.48 -3.61 12.58
CA LEU A 686 -25.04 -2.39 13.14
C LEU A 686 -26.34 -2.07 12.42
N ASN A 687 -27.43 -2.03 13.17
CA ASN A 687 -28.75 -1.69 12.65
C ASN A 687 -29.02 -0.17 12.79
N ARG A 688 -30.05 0.30 12.10
CA ARG A 688 -30.47 1.72 12.11
C ARG A 688 -30.92 2.22 13.48
N ASP A 689 -31.49 1.35 14.31
CA ASP A 689 -31.88 1.61 15.69
C ASP A 689 -30.69 1.64 16.67
N LYS A 690 -29.46 1.49 16.16
CA LYS A 690 -28.21 1.37 16.91
C LYS A 690 -28.10 0.09 17.73
N SER A 691 -29.02 -0.87 17.56
CA SER A 691 -28.78 -2.23 18.02
C SER A 691 -27.60 -2.80 17.22
N PHE A 692 -26.74 -3.56 17.90
CA PHE A 692 -25.60 -4.18 17.25
C PHE A 692 -25.39 -5.61 17.74
N TYR A 693 -24.80 -6.41 16.87
CA TYR A 693 -24.30 -7.73 17.16
C TYR A 693 -22.84 -7.83 16.75
N ALA A 694 -21.99 -8.41 17.58
CA ALA A 694 -20.61 -8.75 17.26
C ALA A 694 -20.36 -10.21 17.64
N GLY A 695 -20.00 -11.06 16.68
CA GLY A 695 -19.81 -12.47 16.92
C GLY A 695 -19.70 -13.29 15.65
N GLN A 696 -19.86 -14.60 15.78
CA GLN A 696 -19.67 -15.54 14.68
C GLN A 696 -20.93 -15.66 13.80
N PHE A 697 -20.71 -15.94 12.53
CA PHE A 697 -21.71 -16.15 11.49
C PHE A 697 -21.48 -17.49 10.81
N LYS A 698 -22.58 -18.15 10.44
CA LYS A 698 -22.57 -19.37 9.64
C LYS A 698 -23.78 -19.41 8.73
N ASN A 699 -23.54 -19.45 7.41
CA ASN A 699 -24.58 -19.38 6.39
C ASN A 699 -25.56 -18.20 6.64
N ASP A 700 -25.03 -16.97 6.75
CA ASP A 700 -25.79 -15.74 7.01
C ASP A 700 -26.45 -15.59 8.39
N ASN A 701 -26.43 -16.62 9.24
CA ASN A 701 -27.06 -16.56 10.57
C ASN A 701 -26.01 -16.36 11.67
N ARG A 702 -26.37 -15.66 12.74
CA ARG A 702 -25.55 -15.59 13.96
C ARG A 702 -25.35 -16.99 14.54
N HIS A 703 -24.13 -17.30 14.90
CA HIS A 703 -23.68 -18.62 15.34
C HIS A 703 -22.55 -18.49 16.35
N GLY A 704 -22.13 -19.60 16.97
CA GLY A 704 -20.92 -19.62 17.78
C GLY A 704 -20.99 -18.69 18.99
N LYS A 705 -19.94 -17.91 19.27
CA LYS A 705 -19.95 -16.92 20.37
C LYS A 705 -20.25 -15.53 19.84
N GLY A 706 -20.99 -14.74 20.61
CA GLY A 706 -21.29 -13.36 20.23
C GLY A 706 -21.93 -12.52 21.33
N SER A 707 -21.86 -11.21 21.14
CA SER A 707 -22.45 -10.17 21.96
C SER A 707 -23.51 -9.43 21.15
N TYR A 708 -24.69 -9.25 21.71
CA TYR A 708 -25.77 -8.42 21.19
C TYR A 708 -26.08 -7.32 22.20
N SER A 709 -26.36 -6.12 21.70
CA SER A 709 -26.85 -5.02 22.52
C SER A 709 -27.89 -4.23 21.76
N ASP A 710 -29.04 -4.08 22.38
CA ASP A 710 -30.09 -3.14 22.03
C ASP A 710 -30.06 -2.00 23.06
N PRO A 711 -29.89 -0.73 22.64
CA PRO A 711 -29.90 0.42 23.55
C PRO A 711 -31.17 0.57 24.39
N VAL A 712 -32.29 -0.06 24.00
CA VAL A 712 -33.61 0.14 24.61
C VAL A 712 -34.07 -1.08 25.42
N HIS A 713 -33.71 -2.30 25.02
CA HIS A 713 -34.42 -3.50 25.49
C HIS A 713 -33.55 -4.52 26.22
N GLU A 714 -32.40 -4.91 25.66
CA GLU A 714 -31.61 -6.00 26.21
C GLU A 714 -30.17 -6.05 25.69
N SER A 715 -29.28 -6.68 26.46
CA SER A 715 -27.96 -7.08 26.00
C SER A 715 -27.71 -8.55 26.33
N TYR A 716 -27.05 -9.26 25.44
CA TYR A 716 -26.74 -10.68 25.59
C TYR A 716 -25.30 -10.95 25.21
N ILE A 717 -24.58 -11.69 26.06
CA ILE A 717 -23.22 -12.18 25.76
C ILE A 717 -23.23 -13.68 26.00
N GLY A 718 -23.00 -14.47 24.95
CA GLY A 718 -23.05 -15.92 25.08
C GLY A 718 -22.91 -16.65 23.77
N ALA A 719 -23.29 -17.93 23.76
CA ALA A 719 -23.34 -18.71 22.55
C ALA A 719 -24.64 -18.47 21.74
N TRP A 720 -24.58 -18.77 20.45
CA TRP A 720 -25.58 -18.49 19.43
C TRP A 720 -25.72 -19.67 18.48
N ARG A 721 -26.94 -19.93 18.02
CA ARG A 721 -27.22 -20.96 17.01
C ARG A 721 -28.39 -20.53 16.13
N ARG A 722 -28.12 -20.29 14.84
CA ARG A 722 -29.14 -19.95 13.83
C ARG A 722 -29.97 -18.73 14.25
N ASP A 723 -29.28 -17.67 14.67
CA ASP A 723 -29.88 -16.43 15.20
C ASP A 723 -30.49 -16.48 16.61
N TYR A 724 -30.48 -17.65 17.27
CA TYR A 724 -31.02 -17.79 18.62
C TYR A 724 -29.93 -17.82 19.70
N TYR A 725 -30.22 -17.26 20.88
CA TYR A 725 -29.41 -17.49 22.09
C TYR A 725 -29.30 -19.00 22.36
N HIS A 726 -28.09 -19.49 22.58
CA HIS A 726 -27.82 -20.91 22.77
C HIS A 726 -26.63 -21.15 23.71
N GLY A 727 -26.53 -22.32 24.34
CA GLY A 727 -25.43 -22.65 25.24
C GLY A 727 -25.32 -21.70 26.43
N SER A 728 -24.14 -21.59 27.04
CA SER A 728 -23.91 -20.69 28.16
C SER A 728 -23.97 -19.22 27.72
N GLY A 729 -24.68 -18.38 28.46
CA GLY A 729 -24.74 -16.94 28.20
C GLY A 729 -25.28 -16.13 29.37
N LYS A 730 -25.13 -14.81 29.24
CA LYS A 730 -25.65 -13.80 30.17
C LYS A 730 -26.55 -12.83 29.42
N LEU A 731 -27.82 -12.77 29.80
CA LEU A 731 -28.82 -11.83 29.28
C LEU A 731 -29.10 -10.75 30.33
N ILE A 732 -29.04 -9.49 29.94
CA ILE A 732 -29.37 -8.33 30.78
C ILE A 732 -30.55 -7.62 30.13
N LYS A 733 -31.67 -7.52 30.85
CA LYS A 733 -32.88 -6.82 30.36
C LYS A 733 -32.85 -5.33 30.70
N SER A 734 -33.70 -4.55 30.04
CA SER A 734 -33.89 -3.11 30.26
C SER A 734 -34.23 -2.72 31.70
N ASN A 735 -34.87 -3.62 32.45
CA ASN A 735 -35.16 -3.45 33.88
C ASN A 735 -33.97 -3.77 34.81
N GLY A 736 -32.78 -4.04 34.25
CA GLY A 736 -31.56 -4.39 34.99
C GLY A 736 -31.50 -5.83 35.48
N VAL A 737 -32.52 -6.66 35.22
CA VAL A 737 -32.52 -8.07 35.60
C VAL A 737 -31.51 -8.82 34.73
N THR A 738 -30.60 -9.53 35.39
CA THR A 738 -29.58 -10.35 34.74
C THR A 738 -29.94 -11.83 34.88
N PHE A 739 -29.91 -12.57 33.78
CA PHE A 739 -30.04 -14.02 33.70
C PHE A 739 -28.70 -14.61 33.27
N ASP A 740 -28.07 -15.37 34.17
CA ASP A 740 -26.83 -16.10 33.90
C ASP A 740 -27.15 -17.61 33.90
N GLY A 741 -26.96 -18.28 32.76
CA GLY A 741 -27.40 -19.67 32.59
C GLY A 741 -27.17 -20.26 31.20
N THR A 742 -27.79 -21.42 30.95
CA THR A 742 -27.75 -22.09 29.64
C THR A 742 -29.02 -21.74 28.86
N PHE A 743 -28.91 -21.57 27.54
CA PHE A 743 -30.00 -21.25 26.64
C PHE A 743 -30.15 -22.34 25.56
N GLU A 744 -31.38 -22.66 25.21
CA GLU A 744 -31.72 -23.56 24.11
C GLU A 744 -32.71 -22.88 23.17
N MET A 745 -32.24 -22.50 21.98
CA MET A 745 -33.05 -21.84 20.93
C MET A 745 -33.82 -20.60 21.44
N GLY A 746 -33.16 -19.77 22.25
CA GLY A 746 -33.74 -18.55 22.83
C GLY A 746 -34.42 -18.75 24.19
N VAL A 747 -34.60 -19.99 24.65
CA VAL A 747 -35.24 -20.30 25.94
C VAL A 747 -34.19 -20.61 27.00
N LEU A 748 -34.32 -20.03 28.19
CA LEU A 748 -33.42 -20.32 29.32
C LEU A 748 -33.66 -21.75 29.84
N SER A 749 -32.63 -22.58 29.89
CA SER A 749 -32.68 -23.97 30.36
C SER A 749 -31.77 -24.21 31.60
N GLY A 750 -32.29 -24.93 32.61
CA GLY A 750 -31.53 -25.35 33.80
C GLY A 750 -31.64 -24.45 35.03
N SER A 751 -30.62 -24.51 35.91
CA SER A 751 -30.50 -23.67 37.11
C SER A 751 -29.78 -22.35 36.79
N THR A 752 -30.41 -21.21 37.07
CA THR A 752 -29.89 -19.87 36.77
C THR A 752 -29.59 -19.08 38.03
N GLN A 753 -28.63 -18.15 37.94
CA GLN A 753 -28.50 -17.06 38.90
C GLN A 753 -29.24 -15.84 38.33
N VAL A 754 -30.29 -15.41 39.04
CA VAL A 754 -31.00 -14.17 38.73
C VAL A 754 -30.55 -13.10 39.71
N THR A 755 -30.04 -12.00 39.18
CA THR A 755 -29.69 -10.81 39.97
C THR A 755 -30.72 -9.72 39.70
N ALA A 756 -31.48 -9.35 40.74
CA ALA A 756 -32.43 -8.23 40.71
C ALA A 756 -32.19 -7.35 41.95
N GLY A 757 -31.90 -6.06 41.76
CA GLY A 757 -31.70 -5.10 42.86
C GLY A 757 -30.59 -5.47 43.86
N GLY A 758 -29.52 -6.15 43.40
CA GLY A 758 -28.36 -6.52 44.25
C GLY A 758 -28.51 -7.79 45.07
N LYS A 759 -29.62 -8.54 44.95
CA LYS A 759 -29.78 -9.87 45.57
C LYS A 759 -29.61 -10.98 44.51
N ASN A 760 -28.71 -11.93 44.78
CA ASN A 760 -28.54 -13.13 43.96
C ASN A 760 -29.51 -14.22 44.42
N THR A 761 -30.38 -14.66 43.51
CA THR A 761 -31.34 -15.74 43.78
C THR A 761 -31.07 -16.89 42.82
N LYS A 762 -30.87 -18.10 43.36
CA LYS A 762 -30.68 -19.31 42.56
C LYS A 762 -32.06 -19.88 42.22
N VAL A 763 -32.44 -19.87 40.95
CA VAL A 763 -33.75 -20.35 40.49
C VAL A 763 -33.53 -21.59 39.63
N SER A 764 -34.14 -22.71 40.00
CA SER A 764 -34.18 -23.94 39.19
C SER A 764 -35.50 -24.00 38.43
N MET A 765 -35.47 -23.91 37.11
CA MET A 765 -36.67 -24.10 36.27
C MET A 765 -36.66 -25.50 35.66
N HIS A 766 -37.74 -26.26 35.90
CA HIS A 766 -37.93 -27.63 35.38
C HIS A 766 -38.60 -27.56 33.98
N PRO A 767 -38.30 -28.47 33.02
CA PRO A 767 -38.77 -28.38 31.64
C PRO A 767 -40.28 -28.56 31.41
N SER A 768 -41.10 -28.68 32.46
CA SER A 768 -42.54 -28.97 32.35
C SER A 768 -43.45 -27.73 32.32
N HIS A 769 -42.89 -26.52 32.26
CA HIS A 769 -43.64 -25.26 32.11
C HIS A 769 -43.33 -24.56 30.78
N ILE A 770 -43.43 -25.29 29.66
CA ILE A 770 -43.21 -24.76 28.28
C ILE A 770 -44.49 -24.13 27.72
N SER A 771 -45.20 -23.31 28.52
CA SER A 771 -46.39 -22.59 28.04
C SER A 771 -46.62 -21.24 28.72
N ASP A 772 -45.56 -20.61 29.27
CA ASP A 772 -45.62 -19.19 29.64
C ASP A 772 -44.96 -18.35 28.53
N PRO A 773 -45.71 -17.52 27.78
CA PRO A 773 -45.16 -16.64 26.74
C PRO A 773 -44.17 -15.59 27.28
N ARG A 774 -44.01 -15.46 28.61
CA ARG A 774 -42.98 -14.63 29.25
C ARG A 774 -41.61 -15.30 29.34
N LEU A 775 -41.51 -16.59 28.99
CA LEU A 775 -40.28 -17.40 29.00
C LEU A 775 -39.75 -17.75 27.59
N SER A 776 -40.56 -17.54 26.54
CA SER A 776 -40.09 -17.53 25.16
C SER A 776 -39.51 -16.16 24.82
N TYR A 777 -38.19 -16.04 24.75
CA TYR A 777 -37.56 -14.78 24.38
C TYR A 777 -37.45 -14.70 22.85
N GLU A 778 -38.21 -13.78 22.26
CA GLU A 778 -38.11 -13.45 20.84
C GLU A 778 -36.70 -12.92 20.58
N CYS A 779 -35.92 -13.68 19.81
CA CYS A 779 -34.59 -13.24 19.39
C CYS A 779 -34.72 -12.03 18.45
N PRO A 780 -33.67 -11.18 18.35
CA PRO A 780 -33.71 -10.00 17.51
C PRO A 780 -34.08 -10.35 16.07
N PRO A 781 -34.81 -9.49 15.35
CA PRO A 781 -35.30 -9.76 14.01
C PRO A 781 -34.17 -10.25 13.10
N ARG A 782 -34.45 -11.26 12.26
CA ARG A 782 -33.46 -11.80 11.33
C ARG A 782 -32.91 -10.67 10.46
N PRO A 783 -31.59 -10.53 10.33
CA PRO A 783 -31.03 -9.62 9.33
C PRO A 783 -31.50 -10.08 7.94
N ALA A 784 -31.91 -9.13 7.10
CA ALA A 784 -32.37 -9.42 5.75
C ALA A 784 -31.31 -10.26 5.00
N SER A 785 -31.73 -11.37 4.39
CA SER A 785 -30.85 -12.19 3.57
C SER A 785 -30.52 -11.43 2.29
N PHE A 786 -29.27 -11.00 2.12
CA PHE A 786 -28.81 -10.48 0.84
C PHE A 786 -28.53 -11.67 -0.06
N ASN A 787 -29.47 -11.96 -0.97
CA ASN A 787 -29.33 -13.09 -1.87
C ASN A 787 -28.36 -12.70 -3.01
N ALA A 788 -27.06 -12.74 -2.75
CA ALA A 788 -26.00 -12.53 -3.75
C ALA A 788 -26.01 -13.61 -4.86
N ARG A 789 -26.87 -14.62 -4.73
CA ARG A 789 -26.93 -15.83 -5.56
C ARG A 789 -27.61 -15.63 -6.92
N ALA A 790 -28.24 -14.48 -7.18
CA ALA A 790 -29.14 -14.29 -8.32
C ALA A 790 -28.59 -13.44 -9.49
N GLU A 791 -27.37 -12.93 -9.45
CA GLU A 791 -26.87 -12.05 -10.53
C GLU A 791 -25.54 -12.56 -11.11
N PHE A 792 -25.61 -13.77 -11.68
CA PHE A 792 -24.61 -14.31 -12.59
C PHE A 792 -25.12 -14.12 -14.02
N TYR A 793 -24.20 -13.88 -14.96
CA TYR A 793 -24.38 -13.56 -16.39
C TYR A 793 -24.41 -12.06 -16.72
N MET A 794 -23.23 -11.52 -17.01
CA MET A 794 -22.99 -10.84 -18.28
C MET A 794 -21.94 -11.64 -19.04
#